data_AF-A0A9D3W2A4-F1
#
_entry.id   AF-A0A9D3W2A4-F1
#
_cell.length_a   1.000
_cell.length_b   1.000
_cell.length_c   1.000
_cell.angle_alpha   90.00
_cell.angle_beta   90.00
_cell.angle_gamma   90.00
#
_symmetry.space_group_name_H-M   'P 1'
#
loop_
_entity.id
_entity.type
_entity.pdbx_description
1 polymer ?
#
loop_
_entity_poly.entity_id
_entity_poly.type
_entity_poly.pdbx_seq_one_letter_code
_entity_poly.pdbx_strand_id
1 'polypeptide(L)'
;MGSLENGISLKRAGSRNERNPFSSRPRSRFSRLLLFKKLDYLQWICTVAVFLFFVVFFQMFLPGSVMDKSQGSFLDDNDSVFGELSYLKEMGALDFGEDIRLEPCKLLEKFQRENKQLNLDSSSGFNRSQHRFHYRKPQLALVFADLLVHPQQLLIVTIATALKEIGYELQVYSLEDGLARNAWQSIGVPITILKVERNEIAVDWLNYDGILVSSLEAKSVFSSFVQEPFKSIPLIWTIHERALAIRSREYTSSGQMELVNDWKKVFSRATVVVFPNYALPMIYSTFDSGNYYVIPGSPAVVWKGENAMNLLKDSQRIKMGYGPDEILIAIVGSQFMYKGLWLEHALILQALLPLFADNNSNSHLKIIILSSDSTSNYSMAVERIALNLRYPSGVVKHVAVEEEVDNVLSMTDIVIYGSFLDEPSFPEVLTKAMSLGKPIIAPELSNIRKYVDDRVNGYIFPKENIKVLTQIILQVISNGKLSPLARNIASIGRETVKNLMVQETVEGYAFLLENVLKLPSEVAPLKAVAELPSKLKEEWQRNLFGDFLNSTLEDRSANFLNKLEEQWNHSRREKFGSLIAVDDSFSYEIWEEEKRTHILDTKRRREEQELKDRTDQPRGTWEDVYRNAKKADRMRNELHERDERELERIGQPLCIYEPYFGEGTWPFLHQNSLYRGIGLSTKGRRPGMDDVDGPSRLQLLNNPYYRDTLGEYGAFFAIANRIDRLHRNAWIGFQSWRATARKASLSGIAETSLLDAIEKRKYGDTLYFWVRMDTDPRNNMQRDFWSFCDSINAGKCKLAFSETLKRMYGLEQDFNSLPPMPEGEGTWSVMQSWALPTKSFLEFVMFSRMFVDALDAQMYDEHYQSSHCYLSFSKDKHCYSRVLELLINVWAYHSARRIIYVNPETGAMQEYHKFKDRRGKMWIKWFSFNTLKVMDEDLAEEADSDHPKKRWLWPSTGEVVWQGVLDRERNLRNRQKETRKQKSKDKLERMRHKHRQKALGKYVKPLPEDTEI
;
A
#
# COMPACT_ATOMS: atom_id res chain seq x y z
N MET A 1 4.27 4.02 -54.73
CA MET A 1 4.03 3.71 -56.15
C MET A 1 2.53 3.75 -56.37
N GLY A 2 1.90 4.60 -57.19
CA GLY A 2 2.40 5.59 -58.14
C GLY A 2 1.50 6.83 -58.18
N SER A 3 2.13 7.92 -58.63
CA SER A 3 1.64 9.27 -58.87
C SER A 3 0.75 9.36 -60.12
N LEU A 4 -0.06 10.43 -60.22
CA LEU A 4 -0.35 11.27 -61.41
C LEU A 4 -1.40 12.32 -60.98
N GLU A 5 -1.02 13.55 -60.60
CA GLU A 5 -0.79 14.74 -61.43
C GLU A 5 -2.02 15.47 -62.01
N ASN A 6 -2.03 16.79 -61.73
CA ASN A 6 -2.49 17.94 -62.52
C ASN A 6 -3.92 18.51 -62.39
N GLY A 7 -3.95 19.83 -62.11
CA GLY A 7 -5.09 20.74 -62.34
C GLY A 7 -5.04 22.05 -61.55
N ILE A 8 -4.27 23.04 -62.00
CA ILE A 8 -4.20 24.41 -61.45
C ILE A 8 -5.06 25.39 -62.28
N SER A 9 -5.75 26.32 -61.57
CA SER A 9 -6.11 27.72 -61.91
C SER A 9 -7.24 28.04 -62.91
N LEU A 10 -8.25 28.84 -62.49
CA LEU A 10 -8.31 30.31 -62.74
C LEU A 10 -9.60 30.99 -62.18
N LYS A 11 -9.36 32.01 -61.33
CA LYS A 11 -10.02 33.35 -61.18
C LYS A 11 -11.49 33.58 -61.62
N ARG A 12 -12.31 34.21 -60.75
CA ARG A 12 -12.53 35.69 -60.72
C ARG A 12 -13.35 36.16 -59.49
N ALA A 13 -13.07 37.39 -59.09
CA ALA A 13 -13.51 38.08 -57.88
C ALA A 13 -14.92 38.72 -57.98
N GLY A 14 -15.50 39.02 -56.81
CA GLY A 14 -16.65 39.94 -56.66
C GLY A 14 -16.88 40.28 -55.18
N SER A 15 -16.73 41.56 -54.84
CA SER A 15 -16.78 42.18 -53.51
C SER A 15 -18.16 42.77 -53.19
N ARG A 16 -18.66 42.64 -51.95
CA ARG A 16 -19.14 43.73 -51.03
C ARG A 16 -20.10 43.28 -49.92
N ASN A 17 -19.68 43.58 -48.67
CA ASN A 17 -20.37 44.23 -47.52
C ASN A 17 -21.84 43.95 -47.13
N GLU A 18 -22.03 43.50 -45.86
CA GLU A 18 -22.68 44.15 -44.67
C GLU A 18 -23.43 43.14 -43.77
N ARG A 19 -22.90 42.83 -42.56
CA ARG A 19 -23.37 43.21 -41.18
C ARG A 19 -24.84 42.89 -40.87
N ASN A 20 -25.29 42.22 -39.79
CA ASN A 20 -24.79 41.71 -38.49
C ASN A 20 -25.84 40.69 -37.95
N PRO A 21 -25.52 39.88 -36.91
CA PRO A 21 -26.53 39.61 -35.87
C PRO A 21 -26.03 39.77 -34.42
N PHE A 22 -27.01 39.96 -33.52
CA PHE A 22 -26.93 40.29 -32.09
C PHE A 22 -26.89 39.06 -31.16
N SER A 23 -26.04 39.15 -30.11
CA SER A 23 -26.18 38.77 -28.67
C SER A 23 -26.75 37.39 -28.26
N SER A 24 -26.24 36.63 -27.25
CA SER A 24 -25.42 36.95 -26.06
C SER A 24 -24.89 35.67 -25.33
N ARG A 25 -23.58 35.59 -25.02
CA ARG A 25 -22.89 35.57 -23.67
C ARG A 25 -22.65 34.19 -23.00
N PRO A 26 -21.70 34.06 -22.03
CA PRO A 26 -20.39 34.73 -21.88
C PRO A 26 -19.24 33.79 -21.40
N ARG A 27 -17.96 34.16 -21.62
CA ARG A 27 -16.84 33.78 -20.71
C ARG A 27 -15.74 34.86 -20.64
N SER A 28 -15.36 35.10 -19.39
CA SER A 28 -14.29 35.87 -18.71
C SER A 28 -13.46 36.99 -19.38
N ARG A 29 -13.48 38.12 -18.67
CA ARG A 29 -12.52 39.24 -18.60
C ARG A 29 -11.32 38.77 -17.72
N PHE A 30 -10.08 39.23 -17.76
CA PHE A 30 -9.48 40.53 -18.00
C PHE A 30 -8.01 40.29 -18.42
N SER A 31 -7.65 40.57 -19.67
CA SER A 31 -6.28 40.84 -20.08
C SER A 31 -6.32 42.02 -21.03
N ARG A 32 -6.36 43.23 -20.47
CA ARG A 32 -6.16 44.48 -21.20
C ARG A 32 -6.00 45.63 -20.21
N LEU A 33 -4.76 46.10 -20.11
CA LEU A 33 -4.30 47.48 -19.98
C LEU A 33 -2.76 47.32 -20.07
N LEU A 34 -1.98 47.95 -20.93
CA LEU A 34 -2.16 48.91 -22.02
C LEU A 34 -0.80 48.89 -22.75
N LEU A 35 -0.79 48.78 -24.06
CA LEU A 35 0.30 49.32 -24.88
C LEU A 35 0.23 50.85 -24.77
N PHE A 36 1.34 51.55 -24.52
CA PHE A 36 1.74 52.75 -25.27
C PHE A 36 3.13 53.30 -24.87
N LYS A 37 3.92 53.54 -25.93
CA LYS A 37 4.89 54.63 -26.16
C LYS A 37 6.32 54.54 -25.59
N LYS A 38 7.24 54.78 -26.54
CA LYS A 38 8.68 55.06 -26.44
C LYS A 38 9.03 55.82 -25.16
N LEU A 39 9.94 55.26 -24.36
CA LEU A 39 10.62 55.94 -23.27
C LEU A 39 12.01 56.37 -23.76
N ASP A 40 12.30 57.65 -23.60
CA ASP A 40 13.53 58.31 -24.03
C ASP A 40 14.76 57.78 -23.28
N TYR A 41 15.87 57.65 -24.00
CA TYR A 41 17.16 57.17 -23.52
C TYR A 41 17.68 57.94 -22.29
N LEU A 42 17.26 59.20 -22.12
CA LEU A 42 17.58 60.02 -20.94
C LEU A 42 16.95 59.48 -19.65
N GLN A 43 15.76 58.89 -19.72
CA GLN A 43 15.04 58.41 -18.54
C GLN A 43 15.70 57.15 -17.96
N TRP A 44 16.32 56.33 -18.83
CA TRP A 44 17.10 55.16 -18.42
C TRP A 44 18.40 55.56 -17.70
N ILE A 45 19.08 56.59 -18.18
CA ILE A 45 20.29 57.13 -17.52
C ILE A 45 19.93 57.74 -16.16
N CYS A 46 18.81 58.46 -16.07
CA CYS A 46 18.32 58.97 -14.79
C CYS A 46 17.94 57.84 -13.81
N THR A 47 17.32 56.75 -14.27
CA THR A 47 17.01 55.61 -13.38
C THR A 47 18.26 54.89 -12.88
N VAL A 48 19.30 54.77 -13.72
CA VAL A 48 20.58 54.15 -13.31
C VAL A 48 21.35 55.05 -12.34
N ALA A 49 21.33 56.37 -12.56
CA ALA A 49 21.93 57.33 -11.64
C ALA A 49 21.23 57.37 -10.27
N VAL A 50 19.89 57.30 -10.26
CA VAL A 50 19.11 57.22 -9.01
C VAL A 50 19.35 55.89 -8.30
N PHE A 51 19.49 54.78 -9.03
CA PHE A 51 19.83 53.47 -8.46
C PHE A 51 21.23 53.48 -7.83
N LEU A 52 22.23 54.04 -8.51
CA LEU A 52 23.59 54.19 -7.95
C LEU A 52 23.62 55.13 -6.75
N PHE A 53 22.83 56.21 -6.77
CA PHE A 53 22.69 57.09 -5.62
C PHE A 53 22.07 56.35 -4.42
N PHE A 54 21.06 55.51 -4.65
CA PHE A 54 20.46 54.69 -3.59
C PHE A 54 21.43 53.64 -3.03
N VAL A 55 22.29 53.03 -3.85
CA VAL A 55 23.31 52.07 -3.38
C VAL A 55 24.37 52.77 -2.52
N VAL A 56 24.84 53.94 -2.94
CA VAL A 56 25.82 54.74 -2.16
C VAL A 56 25.16 55.27 -0.87
N PHE A 57 23.90 55.70 -0.93
CA PHE A 57 23.15 56.15 0.25
C PHE A 57 22.87 55.01 1.23
N PHE A 58 22.62 53.78 0.76
CA PHE A 58 22.48 52.60 1.61
C PHE A 58 23.81 52.20 2.27
N GLN A 59 24.94 52.37 1.58
CA GLN A 59 26.26 52.13 2.16
C GLN A 59 26.65 53.18 3.22
N MET A 60 26.14 54.41 3.13
CA MET A 60 26.37 55.45 4.14
C MET A 60 25.48 55.33 5.40
N PHE A 61 24.42 54.50 5.36
CA PHE A 61 23.45 54.36 6.47
C PHE A 61 23.43 52.97 7.13
N LEU A 62 24.42 52.12 6.86
CA LEU A 62 24.70 50.95 7.70
C LEU A 62 25.30 51.42 9.04
N PRO A 63 24.69 51.12 10.20
CA PRO A 63 25.21 51.53 11.49
C PRO A 63 26.55 50.84 11.78
N GLY A 64 27.59 51.65 11.98
CA GLY A 64 28.88 51.18 12.47
C GLY A 64 28.75 50.54 13.85
N SER A 65 29.18 49.28 13.98
CA SER A 65 29.58 48.72 15.25
C SER A 65 30.99 49.21 15.57
N VAL A 66 31.02 50.18 16.47
CA VAL A 66 32.14 50.73 17.23
C VAL A 66 33.27 49.71 17.45
N MET A 67 34.46 50.04 16.92
CA MET A 67 35.74 49.52 17.40
C MET A 67 36.02 50.10 18.79
N ASP A 68 36.06 49.26 19.81
CA ASP A 68 36.81 49.58 21.03
C ASP A 68 38.28 49.18 20.82
N LYS A 69 39.15 50.20 20.81
CA LYS A 69 40.59 50.04 20.94
C LYS A 69 40.91 49.98 22.43
N SER A 70 41.46 48.86 22.89
CA SER A 70 42.39 48.86 24.02
C SER A 70 43.57 47.94 23.71
N GLN A 71 44.76 48.55 23.72
CA GLN A 71 46.06 47.91 23.57
C GLN A 71 46.29 46.86 24.66
N GLY A 72 46.87 45.73 24.25
CA GLY A 72 47.43 44.70 25.11
C GLY A 72 48.35 43.83 24.26
N SER A 73 49.53 44.36 23.99
CA SER A 73 50.66 43.69 23.33
C SER A 73 51.06 42.40 24.03
N PHE A 74 51.56 41.45 23.22
CA PHE A 74 52.37 40.25 23.49
C PHE A 74 51.66 38.94 23.10
N LEU A 75 52.02 38.44 21.92
CA LEU A 75 52.26 37.04 21.51
C LEU A 75 52.13 36.98 19.97
N ASP A 76 53.19 37.43 19.31
CA ASP A 76 53.39 37.37 17.86
C ASP A 76 54.37 36.22 17.58
N ASP A 77 53.97 35.26 16.71
CA ASP A 77 54.83 34.45 15.81
C ASP A 77 54.16 33.19 15.21
N ASN A 78 52.87 32.90 15.41
CA ASN A 78 52.21 31.69 14.83
C ASN A 78 51.03 31.95 13.88
N ASP A 79 50.80 33.19 13.43
CA ASP A 79 49.59 33.58 12.68
C ASP A 79 49.65 33.33 11.14
N SER A 80 50.76 32.80 10.60
CA SER A 80 50.92 32.65 9.14
C SER A 80 50.01 31.60 8.50
N VAL A 81 49.55 30.59 9.24
CA VAL A 81 48.74 29.48 8.71
C VAL A 81 47.25 29.81 8.67
N PHE A 82 46.75 30.67 9.56
CA PHE A 82 45.32 31.06 9.59
C PHE A 82 44.96 32.07 8.48
N GLY A 83 45.95 32.84 7.99
CA GLY A 83 45.79 33.70 6.81
C GLY A 83 45.58 32.90 5.50
N GLU A 84 46.26 31.76 5.34
CA GLU A 84 46.12 30.88 4.17
C GLU A 84 44.73 30.23 4.07
N LEU A 85 44.07 29.96 5.21
CA LEU A 85 42.73 29.40 5.23
C LEU A 85 41.67 30.36 4.68
N SER A 86 41.86 31.66 4.91
CA SER A 86 41.00 32.72 4.36
C SER A 86 41.16 32.84 2.84
N TYR A 87 42.37 32.59 2.34
CA TYR A 87 42.70 32.59 0.91
C TYR A 87 42.10 31.37 0.17
N LEU A 88 42.10 30.18 0.78
CA LEU A 88 41.44 28.98 0.24
C LEU A 88 39.90 29.10 0.18
N LYS A 89 39.32 29.94 1.05
CA LYS A 89 37.88 30.26 1.06
C LYS A 89 37.50 31.15 -0.12
N GLU A 90 38.33 32.16 -0.42
CA GLU A 90 38.15 33.04 -1.58
C GLU A 90 38.34 32.32 -2.92
N MET A 91 39.12 31.23 -2.97
CA MET A 91 39.29 30.40 -4.17
C MET A 91 38.18 29.35 -4.38
N GLY A 92 37.19 29.25 -3.49
CA GLY A 92 36.11 28.24 -3.58
C GLY A 92 36.59 26.79 -3.34
N ALA A 93 37.76 26.60 -2.72
CA ALA A 93 38.36 25.30 -2.45
C ALA A 93 37.96 24.70 -1.08
N LEU A 94 37.28 25.47 -0.23
CA LEU A 94 36.66 25.04 1.03
C LEU A 94 35.18 24.69 0.78
N ASP A 95 34.93 23.55 0.15
CA ASP A 95 33.58 22.99 0.00
C ASP A 95 33.28 22.04 1.16
N PHE A 96 32.37 22.44 2.06
CA PHE A 96 31.92 21.68 3.23
C PHE A 96 30.82 20.65 2.87
N GLY A 97 30.83 20.15 1.63
CA GLY A 97 29.86 19.17 1.15
C GLY A 97 28.49 19.78 0.84
N GLU A 98 28.45 21.05 0.42
CA GLU A 98 27.20 21.77 0.09
C GLU A 98 26.45 21.13 -1.10
N ASP A 99 27.14 20.32 -1.90
CA ASP A 99 26.60 19.58 -3.06
C ASP A 99 25.88 18.26 -2.70
N ILE A 100 25.88 17.82 -1.43
CA ILE A 100 25.32 16.52 -1.04
C ILE A 100 23.82 16.64 -0.78
N ARG A 101 23.01 16.21 -1.76
CA ARG A 101 21.56 16.16 -1.64
C ARG A 101 21.07 14.77 -1.24
N LEU A 102 20.55 14.64 -0.02
CA LEU A 102 19.96 13.39 0.47
C LEU A 102 18.56 13.19 -0.14
N GLU A 103 18.36 12.08 -0.86
CA GLU A 103 17.22 11.86 -1.77
C GLU A 103 15.94 11.16 -1.24
N PRO A 104 15.65 10.95 0.07
CA PRO A 104 14.37 10.36 0.46
C PRO A 104 13.23 11.39 0.62
N CYS A 105 13.17 12.43 -0.22
CA CYS A 105 12.11 13.48 -0.15
C CYS A 105 10.95 13.26 -1.14
N LYS A 106 11.05 12.30 -2.07
CA LYS A 106 10.07 12.11 -3.16
C LYS A 106 8.65 11.86 -2.64
N LEU A 107 8.51 11.07 -1.57
CA LEU A 107 7.21 10.77 -0.97
C LEU A 107 6.64 11.97 -0.20
N LEU A 108 7.49 12.69 0.54
CA LEU A 108 7.10 13.92 1.25
C LEU A 108 6.63 14.99 0.27
N GLU A 109 7.35 15.20 -0.83
CA GLU A 109 6.95 16.12 -1.89
C GLU A 109 5.62 15.70 -2.53
N LYS A 110 5.38 14.39 -2.71
CA LYS A 110 4.11 13.87 -3.21
C LYS A 110 2.96 14.23 -2.27
N PHE A 111 3.10 13.99 -0.96
CA PHE A 111 2.08 14.36 0.02
C PHE A 111 1.82 15.88 0.03
N GLN A 112 2.87 16.70 -0.05
CA GLN A 112 2.72 18.15 -0.14
C GLN A 112 1.99 18.60 -1.41
N ARG A 113 2.22 17.95 -2.55
CA ARG A 113 1.50 18.23 -3.82
C ARG A 113 0.04 17.82 -3.72
N GLU A 114 -0.24 16.63 -3.17
CA GLU A 114 -1.61 16.13 -2.98
C GLU A 114 -2.42 17.03 -2.03
N ASN A 115 -1.82 17.48 -0.92
CA ASN A 115 -2.47 18.42 0.01
C ASN A 115 -2.73 19.79 -0.61
N LYS A 116 -1.80 20.32 -1.43
CA LYS A 116 -2.05 21.56 -2.18
C LYS A 116 -3.21 21.42 -3.17
N GLN A 117 -3.35 20.26 -3.80
CA GLN A 117 -4.44 19.98 -4.74
C GLN A 117 -5.79 19.85 -4.02
N LEU A 118 -5.85 19.13 -2.90
CA LEU A 118 -7.05 19.04 -2.05
C LEU A 118 -7.49 20.43 -1.56
N ASN A 119 -6.56 21.29 -1.13
CA ASN A 119 -6.87 22.65 -0.71
C ASN A 119 -7.37 23.54 -1.87
N LEU A 120 -6.87 23.33 -3.10
CA LEU A 120 -7.37 24.02 -4.28
C LEU A 120 -8.79 23.56 -4.67
N ASP A 121 -9.04 22.25 -4.68
CA ASP A 121 -10.36 21.69 -5.01
C ASP A 121 -11.42 22.10 -3.97
N SER A 122 -11.01 22.20 -2.69
CA SER A 122 -11.84 22.72 -1.59
C SER A 122 -12.22 24.20 -1.77
N SER A 123 -11.38 24.99 -2.43
CA SER A 123 -11.66 26.41 -2.72
C SER A 123 -12.67 26.60 -3.86
N SER A 124 -12.97 25.55 -4.62
CA SER A 124 -13.96 25.55 -5.70
C SER A 124 -15.34 25.06 -5.22
N GLY A 125 -16.00 25.85 -4.37
CA GLY A 125 -17.47 25.98 -4.40
C GLY A 125 -18.35 24.86 -3.82
N PHE A 126 -17.85 23.90 -3.04
CA PHE A 126 -18.70 23.03 -2.21
C PHE A 126 -18.25 23.00 -0.74
N ASN A 127 -18.54 24.08 -0.02
CA ASN A 127 -18.71 24.08 1.44
C ASN A 127 -19.97 23.26 1.82
N ARG A 128 -20.01 21.97 1.47
CA ARG A 128 -20.85 21.03 2.22
C ARG A 128 -19.96 20.57 3.36
N SER A 129 -20.34 20.90 4.59
CA SER A 129 -19.84 20.22 5.78
C SER A 129 -19.82 18.73 5.45
N GLN A 130 -18.63 18.14 5.33
CA GLN A 130 -18.49 16.69 5.20
C GLN A 130 -18.98 16.13 6.52
N HIS A 131 -20.29 15.86 6.61
CA HIS A 131 -20.92 15.30 7.79
C HIS A 131 -20.37 13.89 7.94
N ARG A 132 -19.25 13.78 8.66
CA ARG A 132 -18.78 12.51 9.18
C ARG A 132 -19.78 12.04 10.20
N PHE A 133 -19.96 10.74 10.22
CA PHE A 133 -21.03 10.13 10.96
C PHE A 133 -20.59 9.73 12.38
N HIS A 134 -19.28 9.58 12.64
CA HIS A 134 -18.71 9.35 13.98
C HIS A 134 -19.16 8.04 14.65
N TYR A 135 -19.30 6.93 13.91
CA TYR A 135 -19.86 5.67 14.45
C TYR A 135 -18.82 4.63 14.84
N ARG A 136 -17.61 4.68 14.27
CA ARG A 136 -16.47 3.87 14.72
C ARG A 136 -15.20 4.69 14.80
N LYS A 137 -14.27 4.25 15.64
CA LYS A 137 -12.91 4.78 15.68
C LYS A 137 -12.10 4.19 14.53
N PRO A 138 -11.09 4.91 14.01
CA PRO A 138 -10.17 4.35 13.03
C PRO A 138 -9.38 3.22 13.66
N GLN A 139 -9.34 2.07 12.98
CA GLN A 139 -8.73 0.85 13.49
C GLN A 139 -7.38 0.59 12.83
N LEU A 140 -6.33 0.39 13.64
CA LEU A 140 -4.98 0.06 13.17
C LEU A 140 -4.54 -1.30 13.72
N ALA A 141 -3.98 -2.12 12.83
CA ALA A 141 -3.28 -3.34 13.24
C ALA A 141 -1.78 -3.06 13.38
N LEU A 142 -1.20 -3.48 14.50
CA LEU A 142 0.24 -3.43 14.78
C LEU A 142 0.79 -4.85 14.71
N VAL A 143 1.74 -5.12 13.82
CA VAL A 143 2.28 -6.47 13.56
C VAL A 143 3.75 -6.54 13.96
N PHE A 144 4.08 -7.52 14.79
CA PHE A 144 5.42 -7.79 15.29
C PHE A 144 5.85 -9.23 15.03
N ALA A 145 7.16 -9.47 14.99
CA ALA A 145 7.70 -10.83 15.02
C ALA A 145 7.59 -11.43 16.43
N ASP A 146 7.97 -10.66 17.45
CA ASP A 146 7.89 -11.06 18.84
C ASP A 146 7.47 -9.89 19.74
N LEU A 147 7.05 -10.23 20.97
CA LEU A 147 6.77 -9.27 22.04
C LEU A 147 7.89 -9.27 23.10
N LEU A 148 9.15 -9.46 22.72
CA LEU A 148 10.27 -9.34 23.65
C LEU A 148 10.56 -7.87 23.98
N VAL A 149 11.27 -7.60 25.07
CA VAL A 149 11.64 -6.23 25.43
C VAL A 149 12.83 -5.80 24.59
N HIS A 150 12.58 -4.95 23.60
CA HIS A 150 13.59 -4.37 22.74
C HIS A 150 13.23 -2.92 22.34
N PRO A 151 14.17 -2.12 21.86
CA PRO A 151 13.94 -0.69 21.62
C PRO A 151 12.80 -0.38 20.64
N GLN A 152 12.59 -1.22 19.62
CA GLN A 152 11.50 -1.05 18.67
C GLN A 152 10.12 -1.19 19.35
N GLN A 153 9.98 -2.07 20.35
CA GLN A 153 8.73 -2.15 21.15
C GLN A 153 8.50 -0.86 21.95
N LEU A 154 9.54 -0.30 22.58
CA LEU A 154 9.42 0.99 23.28
C LEU A 154 8.98 2.12 22.35
N LEU A 155 9.56 2.19 21.16
CA LEU A 155 9.19 3.14 20.12
C LEU A 155 7.70 3.01 19.75
N ILE A 156 7.26 1.81 19.36
CA ILE A 156 5.90 1.60 18.86
C ILE A 156 4.87 1.70 19.99
N VAL A 157 5.18 1.30 21.24
CA VAL A 157 4.29 1.52 22.40
C VAL A 157 4.12 3.01 22.69
N THR A 158 5.19 3.80 22.56
CA THR A 158 5.11 5.26 22.74
C THR A 158 4.19 5.89 21.69
N ILE A 159 4.38 5.52 20.41
CA ILE A 159 3.53 5.97 19.30
C ILE A 159 2.08 5.51 19.50
N ALA A 160 1.86 4.25 19.86
CA ALA A 160 0.53 3.68 20.10
C ALA A 160 -0.22 4.42 21.21
N THR A 161 0.47 4.80 22.28
CA THR A 161 -0.12 5.58 23.38
C THR A 161 -0.62 6.93 22.88
N ALA A 162 0.19 7.64 22.08
CA ALA A 162 -0.21 8.91 21.47
C ALA A 162 -1.37 8.74 20.48
N LEU A 163 -1.34 7.72 19.62
CA LEU A 163 -2.41 7.44 18.65
C LEU A 163 -3.74 7.12 19.34
N LYS A 164 -3.71 6.40 20.47
CA LYS A 164 -4.90 6.10 21.26
C LYS A 164 -5.55 7.37 21.82
N GLU A 165 -4.76 8.34 22.27
CA GLU A 165 -5.25 9.64 22.74
C GLU A 165 -5.83 10.52 21.61
N ILE A 166 -5.24 10.43 20.41
CA ILE A 166 -5.74 11.06 19.17
C ILE A 166 -7.11 10.49 18.76
N GLY A 167 -7.39 9.23 19.13
CA GLY A 167 -8.69 8.58 18.94
C GLY A 167 -8.65 7.27 18.15
N TYR A 168 -7.46 6.74 17.84
CA TYR A 168 -7.32 5.44 17.18
C TYR A 168 -7.66 4.28 18.12
N GLU A 169 -8.21 3.23 17.55
CA GLU A 169 -8.35 1.92 18.17
C GLU A 169 -7.28 0.98 17.60
N LEU A 170 -6.57 0.28 18.46
CA LEU A 170 -5.37 -0.47 18.11
C LEU A 170 -5.55 -1.94 18.43
N GLN A 171 -5.00 -2.82 17.61
CA GLN A 171 -4.88 -4.25 17.90
C GLN A 171 -3.50 -4.75 17.54
N VAL A 172 -2.88 -5.50 18.44
CA VAL A 172 -1.52 -6.04 18.27
C VAL A 172 -1.59 -7.50 17.83
N TYR A 173 -0.80 -7.81 16.80
CA TYR A 173 -0.57 -9.15 16.29
C TYR A 173 0.92 -9.47 16.40
N SER A 174 1.26 -10.65 16.92
CA SER A 174 2.65 -11.09 17.03
C SER A 174 2.81 -12.56 16.65
N LEU A 175 3.93 -12.98 16.08
CA LEU A 175 4.22 -14.39 15.79
C LEU A 175 4.62 -15.14 17.06
N GLU A 176 5.49 -14.53 17.87
CA GLU A 176 5.95 -15.04 19.16
C GLU A 176 5.46 -14.16 20.31
N ASP A 177 5.24 -14.78 21.48
CA ASP A 177 4.88 -14.07 22.70
C ASP A 177 6.12 -13.53 23.43
N GLY A 178 5.94 -12.64 24.40
CA GLY A 178 7.05 -12.09 25.17
C GLY A 178 6.63 -11.09 26.25
N LEU A 179 7.62 -10.60 27.00
CA LEU A 179 7.41 -9.76 28.20
C LEU A 179 6.83 -8.36 27.88
N ALA A 180 7.02 -7.84 26.67
CA ALA A 180 6.41 -6.57 26.23
C ALA A 180 4.87 -6.65 26.18
N ARG A 181 4.28 -7.85 26.23
CA ARG A 181 2.83 -8.06 26.44
C ARG A 181 2.29 -7.23 27.60
N ASN A 182 3.03 -7.14 28.70
CA ASN A 182 2.59 -6.40 29.89
C ASN A 182 2.45 -4.89 29.60
N ALA A 183 3.37 -4.32 28.82
CA ALA A 183 3.30 -2.92 28.40
C ALA A 183 2.06 -2.67 27.54
N TRP A 184 1.80 -3.53 26.55
CA TRP A 184 0.60 -3.45 25.69
C TRP A 184 -0.72 -3.60 26.46
N GLN A 185 -0.77 -4.51 27.43
CA GLN A 185 -1.94 -4.69 28.30
C GLN A 185 -2.15 -3.49 29.23
N SER A 186 -1.08 -2.87 29.73
CA SER A 186 -1.17 -1.70 30.62
C SER A 186 -1.80 -0.48 29.95
N ILE A 187 -1.60 -0.33 28.64
CA ILE A 187 -2.25 0.70 27.83
C ILE A 187 -3.61 0.26 27.28
N GLY A 188 -4.11 -0.93 27.66
CA GLY A 188 -5.40 -1.46 27.27
C GLY A 188 -5.54 -1.74 25.77
N VAL A 189 -4.51 -2.32 25.15
CA VAL A 189 -4.51 -2.73 23.74
C VAL A 189 -4.59 -4.27 23.66
N PRO A 190 -5.56 -4.84 22.91
CA PRO A 190 -5.69 -6.29 22.75
C PRO A 190 -4.53 -6.87 21.93
N ILE A 191 -4.11 -8.08 22.29
CA ILE A 191 -2.99 -8.80 21.67
C ILE A 191 -3.48 -10.15 21.18
N THR A 192 -3.12 -10.50 19.94
CA THR A 192 -3.40 -11.81 19.33
C THR A 192 -2.09 -12.44 18.86
N ILE A 193 -1.79 -13.65 19.32
CA ILE A 193 -0.61 -14.39 18.85
C ILE A 193 -1.01 -15.22 17.62
N LEU A 194 -0.30 -14.99 16.52
CA LEU A 194 -0.51 -15.65 15.23
C LEU A 194 0.19 -17.01 15.24
N LYS A 195 -0.57 -18.08 15.02
CA LYS A 195 0.00 -19.40 14.78
C LYS A 195 0.27 -19.55 13.29
N VAL A 196 1.55 -19.55 12.92
CA VAL A 196 1.99 -19.86 11.55
C VAL A 196 2.14 -21.37 11.41
N GLU A 197 1.05 -22.11 11.57
CA GLU A 197 1.02 -23.53 11.20
C GLU A 197 0.49 -23.63 9.76
N ARG A 198 1.26 -24.24 8.85
CA ARG A 198 0.88 -24.47 7.43
C ARG A 198 0.56 -23.21 6.59
N ASN A 199 1.34 -22.13 6.70
CA ASN A 199 1.23 -20.92 5.85
C ASN A 199 -0.10 -20.16 5.90
N GLU A 200 -1.04 -20.50 6.79
CA GLU A 200 -2.38 -19.89 6.79
C GLU A 200 -2.57 -18.95 8.00
N ILE A 201 -2.26 -17.67 7.81
CA ILE A 201 -2.60 -16.63 8.79
C ILE A 201 -4.09 -16.30 8.65
N ALA A 202 -4.90 -16.82 9.57
CA ALA A 202 -6.35 -16.59 9.59
C ALA A 202 -6.72 -15.21 10.20
N VAL A 203 -6.32 -14.11 9.54
CA VAL A 203 -6.72 -12.74 9.89
C VAL A 203 -7.33 -12.01 8.69
N ASP A 204 -8.57 -11.53 8.82
CA ASP A 204 -9.16 -10.61 7.85
C ASP A 204 -8.64 -9.18 8.08
N TRP A 205 -7.59 -8.84 7.32
CA TRP A 205 -6.94 -7.55 7.42
C TRP A 205 -7.80 -6.37 6.94
N LEU A 206 -8.89 -6.60 6.20
CA LEU A 206 -9.79 -5.52 5.73
C LEU A 206 -10.59 -4.87 6.86
N ASN A 207 -10.55 -5.41 8.07
CA ASN A 207 -11.14 -4.78 9.25
C ASN A 207 -10.35 -3.55 9.73
N TYR A 208 -9.11 -3.38 9.26
CA TYR A 208 -8.25 -2.26 9.64
C TYR A 208 -8.18 -1.22 8.53
N ASP A 209 -8.12 0.05 8.93
CA ASP A 209 -7.94 1.18 8.03
C ASP A 209 -6.46 1.30 7.59
N GLY A 210 -5.54 0.73 8.36
CA GLY A 210 -4.13 0.60 8.02
C GLY A 210 -3.38 -0.38 8.93
N ILE A 211 -2.23 -0.84 8.45
CA ILE A 211 -1.37 -1.80 9.15
C ILE A 211 0.00 -1.18 9.37
N LEU A 212 0.51 -1.25 10.60
CA LEU A 212 1.89 -0.92 10.92
C LEU A 212 2.63 -2.21 11.21
N VAL A 213 3.67 -2.48 10.43
CA VAL A 213 4.56 -3.62 10.64
C VAL A 213 5.88 -3.10 11.21
N SER A 214 6.45 -3.81 12.18
CA SER A 214 7.75 -3.49 12.75
C SER A 214 8.73 -4.64 12.56
N SER A 215 9.99 -4.32 12.25
CA SER A 215 11.09 -5.26 12.01
C SER A 215 11.00 -6.05 10.70
N LEU A 216 12.17 -6.47 10.20
CA LEU A 216 12.31 -7.41 9.08
C LEU A 216 11.82 -8.82 9.41
N GLU A 217 11.82 -9.17 10.69
CA GLU A 217 11.50 -10.52 11.18
C GLU A 217 10.02 -10.86 10.97
N ALA A 218 9.15 -9.84 10.80
CA ALA A 218 7.74 -10.00 10.47
C ALA A 218 7.48 -10.33 8.98
N LYS A 219 8.53 -10.65 8.19
CA LYS A 219 8.43 -10.97 6.76
C LYS A 219 7.38 -12.05 6.46
N SER A 220 7.24 -13.06 7.31
CA SER A 220 6.31 -14.18 7.09
C SER A 220 4.85 -13.71 6.90
N VAL A 221 4.45 -12.61 7.52
CA VAL A 221 3.10 -12.03 7.42
C VAL A 221 2.87 -11.32 6.08
N PHE A 222 3.93 -10.92 5.37
CA PHE A 222 3.80 -10.25 4.07
C PHE A 222 3.23 -11.16 2.98
N SER A 223 3.30 -12.47 3.13
CA SER A 223 2.60 -13.42 2.26
C SER A 223 1.11 -13.08 2.13
N SER A 224 0.44 -12.77 3.25
CA SER A 224 -0.96 -12.32 3.27
C SER A 224 -1.14 -10.96 2.60
N PHE A 225 -0.22 -10.01 2.80
CA PHE A 225 -0.38 -8.65 2.30
C PHE A 225 -0.19 -8.55 0.78
N VAL A 226 0.69 -9.36 0.18
CA VAL A 226 1.00 -9.26 -1.25
C VAL A 226 -0.15 -9.74 -2.14
N GLN A 227 -1.06 -10.56 -1.59
CA GLN A 227 -2.20 -11.14 -2.30
C GLN A 227 -3.45 -10.24 -2.21
N GLU A 228 -4.29 -10.30 -3.24
CA GLU A 228 -5.63 -9.70 -3.19
C GLU A 228 -6.51 -10.49 -2.19
N PRO A 229 -7.41 -9.84 -1.44
CA PRO A 229 -7.78 -8.42 -1.46
C PRO A 229 -6.95 -7.54 -0.53
N PHE A 230 -6.08 -8.14 0.31
CA PHE A 230 -5.31 -7.42 1.32
C PHE A 230 -4.28 -6.47 0.74
N LYS A 231 -3.91 -6.64 -0.54
CA LYS A 231 -3.07 -5.72 -1.30
C LYS A 231 -3.55 -4.26 -1.28
N SER A 232 -4.86 -4.03 -1.15
CA SER A 232 -5.47 -2.70 -1.14
C SER A 232 -5.26 -1.91 0.16
N ILE A 233 -4.90 -2.57 1.27
CA ILE A 233 -4.79 -1.96 2.59
C ILE A 233 -3.46 -1.19 2.71
N PRO A 234 -3.48 0.06 3.18
CA PRO A 234 -2.26 0.82 3.45
C PRO A 234 -1.38 0.11 4.48
N LEU A 235 -0.11 -0.09 4.13
CA LEU A 235 0.87 -0.78 4.96
C LEU A 235 2.08 0.13 5.19
N ILE A 236 2.34 0.46 6.46
CA ILE A 236 3.52 1.22 6.89
C ILE A 236 4.46 0.23 7.55
N TRP A 237 5.67 0.09 7.03
CA TRP A 237 6.66 -0.85 7.54
C TRP A 237 7.86 -0.12 8.12
N THR A 238 8.12 -0.31 9.41
CA THR A 238 9.23 0.35 10.10
C THR A 238 10.43 -0.57 10.20
N ILE A 239 11.56 -0.14 9.64
CA ILE A 239 12.80 -0.92 9.58
C ILE A 239 13.91 -0.16 10.30
N HIS A 240 14.55 -0.82 11.27
CA HIS A 240 15.68 -0.28 12.04
C HIS A 240 16.99 -1.04 11.79
N GLU A 241 16.86 -2.26 11.30
CA GLU A 241 17.92 -3.24 11.17
C GLU A 241 18.84 -2.88 9.99
N ARG A 242 20.15 -3.10 10.12
CA ARG A 242 21.13 -2.93 9.02
C ARG A 242 21.49 -4.24 8.33
N ALA A 243 21.23 -5.38 8.98
CA ALA A 243 21.72 -6.69 8.58
C ALA A 243 21.35 -7.08 7.14
N LEU A 244 20.08 -6.92 6.74
CA LEU A 244 19.64 -7.27 5.39
C LEU A 244 20.30 -6.41 4.32
N ALA A 245 20.47 -5.12 4.58
CA ALA A 245 21.09 -4.22 3.61
C ALA A 245 22.56 -4.57 3.36
N ILE A 246 23.30 -4.91 4.42
CA ILE A 246 24.69 -5.39 4.31
C ILE A 246 24.72 -6.71 3.52
N ARG A 247 23.88 -7.67 3.90
CA ARG A 247 23.81 -9.00 3.28
C ARG A 247 23.33 -8.98 1.83
N SER A 248 22.56 -7.96 1.44
CA SER A 248 22.13 -7.78 0.05
C SER A 248 23.30 -7.61 -0.93
N ARG A 249 24.42 -7.03 -0.47
CA ARG A 249 25.65 -6.91 -1.27
C ARG A 249 26.26 -8.29 -1.52
N GLU A 250 26.28 -9.15 -0.51
CA GLU A 250 26.75 -10.53 -0.59
C GLU A 250 25.87 -11.40 -1.50
N TYR A 251 24.53 -11.25 -1.43
CA TYR A 251 23.62 -11.94 -2.34
C TYR A 251 23.87 -11.55 -3.80
N THR A 252 24.15 -10.27 -4.05
CA THR A 252 24.44 -9.76 -5.40
C THR A 252 25.78 -10.31 -5.91
N SER A 253 26.83 -10.33 -5.08
CA SER A 253 28.14 -10.88 -5.46
C SER A 253 28.14 -12.41 -5.61
N SER A 254 27.30 -13.13 -4.87
CA SER A 254 27.16 -14.59 -4.92
C SER A 254 26.17 -15.10 -5.97
N GLY A 255 25.51 -14.19 -6.72
CA GLY A 255 24.56 -14.54 -7.78
C GLY A 255 23.18 -15.01 -7.28
N GLN A 256 22.82 -14.78 -6.01
CA GLN A 256 21.54 -15.17 -5.41
C GLN A 256 20.42 -14.15 -5.72
N MET A 257 20.19 -13.88 -7.00
CA MET A 257 19.24 -12.84 -7.45
C MET A 257 17.78 -13.13 -7.08
N GLU A 258 17.41 -14.40 -6.89
CA GLU A 258 16.05 -14.79 -6.49
C GLU A 258 15.68 -14.27 -5.09
N LEU A 259 16.60 -14.37 -4.12
CA LEU A 259 16.39 -13.84 -2.77
C LEU A 259 16.25 -12.31 -2.78
N VAL A 260 17.06 -11.63 -3.59
CA VAL A 260 16.97 -10.18 -3.77
C VAL A 260 15.62 -9.79 -4.39
N ASN A 261 15.15 -10.54 -5.38
CA ASN A 261 13.85 -10.29 -6.02
C ASN A 261 12.67 -10.57 -5.08
N ASP A 262 12.76 -11.59 -4.23
CA ASP A 262 11.75 -11.87 -3.20
C ASP A 262 11.64 -10.71 -2.20
N TRP A 263 12.78 -10.21 -1.70
CA TRP A 263 12.77 -9.01 -0.85
C TRP A 263 12.25 -7.77 -1.57
N LYS A 264 12.63 -7.53 -2.85
CA LYS A 264 12.07 -6.42 -3.64
C LYS A 264 10.54 -6.51 -3.75
N LYS A 265 9.98 -7.71 -3.88
CA LYS A 265 8.52 -7.94 -3.91
C LYS A 265 7.87 -7.54 -2.58
N VAL A 266 8.50 -7.87 -1.46
CA VAL A 266 8.03 -7.50 -0.11
C VAL A 266 8.11 -5.98 0.11
N PHE A 267 9.26 -5.36 -0.20
CA PHE A 267 9.46 -3.91 -0.07
C PHE A 267 8.50 -3.10 -0.95
N SER A 268 8.25 -3.54 -2.18
CA SER A 268 7.30 -2.88 -3.10
C SER A 268 5.84 -3.00 -2.69
N ARG A 269 5.49 -3.97 -1.81
CA ARG A 269 4.14 -4.07 -1.25
C ARG A 269 3.89 -3.02 -0.17
N ALA A 270 4.89 -2.62 0.61
CA ALA A 270 4.71 -1.60 1.62
C ALA A 270 4.26 -0.28 0.97
N THR A 271 3.21 0.34 1.51
CA THR A 271 2.77 1.66 1.05
C THR A 271 3.83 2.69 1.39
N VAL A 272 4.43 2.58 2.58
CA VAL A 272 5.57 3.37 3.03
C VAL A 272 6.51 2.50 3.84
N VAL A 273 7.82 2.61 3.57
CA VAL A 273 8.87 2.04 4.43
C VAL A 273 9.50 3.19 5.22
N VAL A 274 9.41 3.10 6.54
CA VAL A 274 9.87 4.12 7.48
C VAL A 274 11.23 3.74 8.05
N PHE A 275 12.17 4.67 7.96
CA PHE A 275 13.49 4.56 8.57
C PHE A 275 13.69 5.59 9.68
N PRO A 276 14.43 5.26 10.76
CA PRO A 276 14.71 6.17 11.88
C PRO A 276 15.76 7.25 11.59
N ASN A 277 16.48 7.17 10.46
CA ASN A 277 17.49 8.14 10.04
C ASN A 277 17.69 8.13 8.51
N TYR A 278 18.43 9.12 8.01
CA TYR A 278 18.67 9.31 6.57
C TYR A 278 19.73 8.40 5.97
N ALA A 279 20.54 7.69 6.78
CA ALA A 279 21.56 6.78 6.27
C ALA A 279 20.97 5.43 5.85
N LEU A 280 20.06 4.87 6.64
CA LEU A 280 19.41 3.59 6.33
C LEU A 280 18.79 3.52 4.93
N PRO A 281 17.98 4.48 4.45
CA PRO A 281 17.41 4.40 3.10
C PRO A 281 18.48 4.35 2.00
N MET A 282 19.65 4.97 2.22
CA MET A 282 20.77 4.90 1.27
C MET A 282 21.39 3.51 1.22
N ILE A 283 21.58 2.85 2.38
CA ILE A 283 22.11 1.49 2.44
C ILE A 283 21.09 0.48 1.87
N TYR A 284 19.78 0.74 2.07
CA TYR A 284 18.67 -0.04 1.50
C TYR A 284 18.29 0.31 0.06
N SER A 285 19.11 1.11 -0.65
CA SER A 285 18.84 1.54 -2.03
C SER A 285 18.65 0.40 -3.03
N THR A 286 19.19 -0.78 -2.75
CA THR A 286 18.98 -2.00 -3.57
C THR A 286 17.52 -2.44 -3.65
N PHE A 287 16.71 -2.10 -2.65
CA PHE A 287 15.29 -2.46 -2.54
C PHE A 287 14.35 -1.25 -2.76
N ASP A 288 14.88 -0.08 -3.10
CA ASP A 288 14.08 1.14 -3.21
C ASP A 288 13.05 1.04 -4.35
N SER A 289 11.78 1.21 -3.99
CA SER A 289 10.65 1.23 -4.93
C SER A 289 9.98 2.62 -5.02
N GLY A 290 10.62 3.64 -4.44
CA GLY A 290 10.09 5.01 -4.34
C GLY A 290 9.13 5.22 -3.17
N ASN A 291 9.12 4.31 -2.20
CA ASN A 291 8.22 4.30 -1.04
C ASN A 291 8.91 4.57 0.30
N TYR A 292 10.16 5.05 0.28
CA TYR A 292 10.93 5.33 1.51
C TYR A 292 10.52 6.66 2.15
N TYR A 293 10.50 6.67 3.48
CA TYR A 293 10.22 7.83 4.30
C TYR A 293 11.09 7.79 5.56
N VAL A 294 11.52 8.97 6.05
CA VAL A 294 12.38 9.06 7.23
C VAL A 294 11.62 9.78 8.33
N ILE A 295 11.47 9.11 9.47
CA ILE A 295 10.98 9.72 10.72
C ILE A 295 12.14 9.69 11.69
N PRO A 296 12.78 10.83 11.96
CA PRO A 296 14.04 10.84 12.69
C PRO A 296 13.79 10.60 14.19
N GLY A 297 14.51 9.65 14.78
CA GLY A 297 14.42 9.32 16.21
C GLY A 297 14.36 7.82 16.48
N SER A 298 15.10 7.35 17.49
CA SER A 298 15.04 5.96 17.94
C SER A 298 15.56 5.80 19.37
N PRO A 299 14.88 5.04 20.24
CA PRO A 299 15.38 4.75 21.59
C PRO A 299 16.56 3.75 21.57
N ALA A 300 16.83 3.07 20.45
CA ALA A 300 17.81 1.99 20.37
C ALA A 300 19.23 2.40 20.75
N VAL A 301 19.63 3.61 20.36
CA VAL A 301 20.99 4.12 20.56
C VAL A 301 21.25 4.36 22.05
N VAL A 302 20.33 5.07 22.71
CA VAL A 302 20.46 5.38 24.14
C VAL A 302 20.38 4.11 24.98
N TRP A 303 19.47 3.21 24.63
CA TRP A 303 19.31 1.94 25.35
C TRP A 303 20.59 1.09 25.29
N LYS A 304 21.21 0.97 24.11
CA LYS A 304 22.50 0.28 23.95
C LYS A 304 23.59 0.94 24.80
N GLY A 305 23.67 2.27 24.81
CA GLY A 305 24.64 3.03 25.59
C GLY A 305 24.50 2.83 27.11
N GLU A 306 23.27 2.84 27.63
CA GLU A 306 22.99 2.59 29.05
C GLU A 306 23.37 1.17 29.47
N ASN A 307 23.07 0.17 28.65
CA ASN A 307 23.47 -1.22 28.91
C ASN A 307 24.99 -1.42 28.84
N ALA A 308 25.66 -0.77 27.88
CA ALA A 308 27.11 -0.82 27.77
C ALA A 308 27.80 -0.25 29.04
N MET A 309 27.30 0.86 29.60
CA MET A 309 27.82 1.43 30.84
C MET A 309 27.73 0.48 32.04
N ASN A 310 26.69 -0.36 32.10
CA ASN A 310 26.51 -1.32 33.18
C ASN A 310 27.51 -2.51 33.08
N LEU A 311 27.91 -2.88 31.86
CA LEU A 311 28.81 -4.00 31.59
C LEU A 311 30.30 -3.61 31.63
N LEU A 312 30.63 -2.33 31.36
CA LEU A 312 31.99 -1.88 31.08
C LEU A 312 32.76 -1.32 32.28
N LYS A 313 32.38 -1.70 33.52
CA LYS A 313 32.86 -0.99 34.71
C LYS A 313 34.37 -1.00 34.95
N ASP A 314 35.17 -1.96 34.48
CA ASP A 314 36.64 -1.90 34.57
C ASP A 314 37.30 -2.91 33.59
N SER A 315 38.05 -2.45 32.56
CA SER A 315 39.16 -3.19 31.86
C SER A 315 39.48 -2.78 30.40
N GLN A 316 38.66 -1.97 29.71
CA GLN A 316 38.88 -1.72 28.26
C GLN A 316 40.10 -0.83 27.93
N ARG A 317 40.41 0.20 28.74
CA ARG A 317 41.60 1.06 28.52
C ARG A 317 42.90 0.25 28.48
N ILE A 318 43.01 -0.74 29.38
CA ILE A 318 44.17 -1.62 29.48
C ILE A 318 44.28 -2.55 28.26
N LYS A 319 43.14 -3.09 27.77
CA LYS A 319 43.13 -3.93 26.55
C LYS A 319 43.62 -3.21 25.29
N MET A 320 43.44 -1.90 25.22
CA MET A 320 43.92 -1.07 24.10
C MET A 320 45.27 -0.39 24.37
N GLY A 321 45.91 -0.65 25.52
CA GLY A 321 47.25 -0.14 25.84
C GLY A 321 47.29 1.30 26.36
N TYR A 322 46.16 1.84 26.83
CA TYR A 322 46.06 3.19 27.42
C TYR A 322 46.11 3.16 28.94
N GLY A 323 46.77 4.17 29.53
CA GLY A 323 46.90 4.33 30.99
C GLY A 323 45.60 4.82 31.66
N PRO A 324 45.39 4.52 32.95
CA PRO A 324 44.19 4.97 33.68
C PRO A 324 44.14 6.49 33.85
N ASP A 325 45.30 7.15 33.93
CA ASP A 325 45.42 8.61 34.11
C ASP A 325 45.55 9.40 32.80
N GLU A 326 45.45 8.73 31.65
CA GLU A 326 45.50 9.40 30.34
C GLU A 326 44.14 10.02 29.99
N ILE A 327 44.16 11.22 29.39
CA ILE A 327 42.98 11.86 28.77
C ILE A 327 42.88 11.41 27.32
N LEU A 328 41.76 10.82 26.95
CA LEU A 328 41.45 10.41 25.59
C LEU A 328 40.42 11.34 24.95
N ILE A 329 40.79 11.99 23.85
CA ILE A 329 39.89 12.78 23.00
C ILE A 329 39.53 11.96 21.75
N ALA A 330 38.25 11.70 21.53
CA ALA A 330 37.77 11.14 20.27
C ALA A 330 37.28 12.23 19.33
N ILE A 331 37.77 12.26 18.10
CA ILE A 331 37.23 13.04 16.99
C ILE A 331 36.37 12.10 16.16
N VAL A 332 35.08 12.41 16.04
CA VAL A 332 34.07 11.61 15.33
C VAL A 332 33.46 12.42 14.20
N GLY A 333 33.19 11.81 13.05
CA GLY A 333 32.63 12.51 11.90
C GLY A 333 31.19 12.11 11.56
N SER A 334 30.72 12.65 10.44
CA SER A 334 29.51 12.16 9.77
C SER A 334 29.66 10.68 9.43
N GLN A 335 28.53 9.97 9.40
CA GLN A 335 28.46 8.63 8.81
C GLN A 335 28.53 8.66 7.27
N PHE A 336 28.39 9.85 6.66
CA PHE A 336 28.53 10.07 5.23
C PHE A 336 29.96 10.51 4.92
N MET A 337 30.57 9.86 3.94
CA MET A 337 31.90 10.25 3.46
C MET A 337 31.77 11.34 2.40
N TYR A 338 32.57 12.39 2.53
CA TYR A 338 32.65 13.47 1.55
C TYR A 338 34.04 14.10 1.51
N LYS A 339 34.32 14.84 0.43
CA LYS A 339 35.67 15.32 0.10
C LYS A 339 36.26 16.27 1.14
N GLY A 340 35.43 17.05 1.84
CA GLY A 340 35.86 18.04 2.85
C GLY A 340 36.31 17.45 4.19
N LEU A 341 35.95 16.21 4.51
CA LEU A 341 36.10 15.65 5.86
C LEU A 341 37.55 15.65 6.39
N TRP A 342 38.54 15.34 5.56
CA TRP A 342 39.96 15.31 5.98
C TRP A 342 40.48 16.71 6.33
N LEU A 343 40.00 17.74 5.64
CA LEU A 343 40.39 19.14 5.88
C LEU A 343 39.78 19.63 7.20
N GLU A 344 38.54 19.25 7.48
CA GLU A 344 37.86 19.56 8.73
C GLU A 344 38.54 18.89 9.93
N HIS A 345 38.94 17.62 9.80
CA HIS A 345 39.76 16.95 10.81
C HIS A 345 41.12 17.64 11.01
N ALA A 346 41.76 18.14 9.95
CA ALA A 346 43.01 18.88 10.06
C ALA A 346 42.83 20.19 10.84
N LEU A 347 41.75 20.93 10.60
CA LEU A 347 41.41 22.14 11.35
C LEU A 347 41.21 21.88 12.84
N ILE A 348 40.55 20.77 13.17
CA ILE A 348 40.31 20.38 14.56
C ILE A 348 41.61 19.98 15.24
N LEU A 349 42.45 19.18 14.57
CA LEU A 349 43.79 18.87 15.08
C LEU A 349 44.60 20.14 15.32
N GLN A 350 44.57 21.10 14.39
CA GLN A 350 45.24 22.39 14.58
C GLN A 350 44.73 23.13 15.82
N ALA A 351 43.43 23.09 16.10
CA ALA A 351 42.81 23.71 17.27
C ALA A 351 43.27 23.09 18.61
N LEU A 352 43.66 21.82 18.59
CA LEU A 352 44.09 21.04 19.75
C LEU A 352 45.58 21.18 20.05
N LEU A 353 46.39 21.69 19.11
CA LEU A 353 47.84 21.86 19.29
C LEU A 353 48.24 22.64 20.56
N PRO A 354 47.55 23.73 20.97
CA PRO A 354 47.94 24.48 22.17
C PRO A 354 47.92 23.66 23.46
N LEU A 355 47.18 22.54 23.52
CA LEU A 355 47.23 21.60 24.64
C LEU A 355 48.60 20.91 24.81
N PHE A 356 49.44 20.94 23.77
CA PHE A 356 50.73 20.26 23.73
C PHE A 356 51.93 21.21 23.89
N ALA A 357 51.69 22.50 24.17
CA ALA A 357 52.75 23.51 24.29
C ALA A 357 53.54 23.46 25.62
N ASP A 358 52.92 23.02 26.74
CA ASP A 358 53.57 22.94 28.06
C ASP A 358 54.27 21.60 28.32
N ASN A 359 55.59 21.55 28.10
CA ASN A 359 56.41 20.31 28.17
C ASN A 359 56.37 19.51 29.50
N ASN A 360 55.78 20.03 30.58
CA ASN A 360 55.79 19.38 31.91
C ASN A 360 54.54 18.54 32.25
N SER A 361 53.45 18.57 31.47
CA SER A 361 52.20 17.83 31.75
C SER A 361 51.67 16.97 30.60
N ASN A 362 52.33 16.97 29.44
CA ASN A 362 51.75 16.49 28.16
C ASN A 362 51.95 15.00 27.86
N SER A 363 52.49 14.21 28.80
CA SER A 363 52.68 12.76 28.62
C SER A 363 51.38 11.94 28.66
N HIS A 364 50.24 12.56 28.97
CA HIS A 364 48.99 11.86 29.28
C HIS A 364 47.84 12.09 28.28
N LEU A 365 48.01 12.87 27.20
CA LEU A 365 46.94 13.18 26.25
C LEU A 365 47.03 12.33 24.97
N LYS A 366 45.92 11.69 24.56
CA LYS A 366 45.81 10.87 23.36
C LYS A 366 44.60 11.29 22.51
N ILE A 367 44.77 11.31 21.20
CA ILE A 367 43.71 11.67 20.24
C ILE A 367 43.40 10.46 19.36
N ILE A 368 42.13 10.09 19.29
CA ILE A 368 41.63 9.02 18.44
C ILE A 368 40.70 9.63 17.39
N ILE A 369 41.00 9.44 16.12
CA ILE A 369 40.10 9.82 15.02
C ILE A 369 39.34 8.58 14.59
N LEU A 370 38.02 8.64 14.68
CA LEU A 370 37.11 7.59 14.25
C LEU A 370 36.49 7.97 12.90
N SER A 371 36.63 7.09 11.92
CA SER A 371 35.93 7.22 10.64
C SER A 371 35.39 5.86 10.16
N SER A 372 34.35 5.91 9.33
CA SER A 372 33.72 4.72 8.73
C SER A 372 34.55 4.07 7.61
N ASP A 373 35.75 4.60 7.30
CA ASP A 373 36.57 4.11 6.20
C ASP A 373 37.61 3.08 6.69
N SER A 374 37.47 1.84 6.24
CA SER A 374 38.46 0.78 6.43
C SER A 374 39.55 0.77 5.35
N THR A 375 39.45 1.63 4.34
CA THR A 375 40.49 1.74 3.32
C THR A 375 41.72 2.44 3.89
N SER A 376 42.91 1.88 3.62
CA SER A 376 44.19 2.35 4.14
C SER A 376 44.50 3.81 3.83
N ASN A 377 43.83 4.39 2.83
CA ASN A 377 44.12 5.72 2.31
C ASN A 377 43.77 6.84 3.30
N TYR A 378 42.67 6.72 4.05
CA TYR A 378 42.28 7.75 5.02
C TYR A 378 43.17 7.73 6.28
N SER A 379 43.54 6.53 6.76
CA SER A 379 44.51 6.38 7.84
C SER A 379 45.83 7.08 7.52
N MET A 380 46.36 6.89 6.31
CA MET A 380 47.58 7.55 5.85
C MET A 380 47.45 9.07 5.77
N ALA A 381 46.28 9.57 5.36
CA ALA A 381 46.02 11.02 5.34
C ALA A 381 46.07 11.62 6.75
N VAL A 382 45.41 10.98 7.72
CA VAL A 382 45.43 11.39 9.13
C VAL A 382 46.84 11.39 9.71
N GLU A 383 47.62 10.33 9.48
CA GLU A 383 49.02 10.25 9.92
C GLU A 383 49.87 11.37 9.32
N ARG A 384 49.69 11.66 8.02
CA ARG A 384 50.44 12.70 7.33
C ARG A 384 50.06 14.11 7.81
N ILE A 385 48.79 14.34 8.12
CA ILE A 385 48.31 15.58 8.74
C ILE A 385 48.95 15.75 10.13
N ALA A 386 48.93 14.71 10.97
CA ALA A 386 49.51 14.76 12.31
C ALA A 386 51.02 15.06 12.27
N LEU A 387 51.76 14.42 11.35
CA LEU A 387 53.19 14.68 11.15
C LEU A 387 53.46 16.12 10.68
N ASN A 388 52.67 16.63 9.73
CA ASN A 388 52.80 18.00 9.24
C ASN A 388 52.50 19.05 10.33
N LEU A 389 51.53 18.76 11.21
CA LEU A 389 51.19 19.60 12.36
C LEU A 389 52.16 19.43 13.55
N ARG A 390 53.23 18.62 13.41
CA ARG A 390 54.28 18.37 14.41
C ARG A 390 53.79 17.69 15.70
N TYR A 391 52.77 16.83 15.60
CA TYR A 391 52.38 15.99 16.73
C TYR A 391 53.46 14.95 17.07
N PRO A 392 53.70 14.65 18.37
CA PRO A 392 54.58 13.55 18.76
C PRO A 392 54.06 12.20 18.25
N SER A 393 54.98 11.30 17.89
CA SER A 393 54.63 9.97 17.38
C SER A 393 53.77 9.19 18.39
N GLY A 394 52.67 8.59 17.91
CA GLY A 394 51.76 7.80 18.73
C GLY A 394 50.78 8.60 19.61
N VAL A 395 50.64 9.92 19.40
CA VAL A 395 49.60 10.75 20.06
C VAL A 395 48.28 10.71 19.31
N VAL A 396 48.32 10.83 17.97
CA VAL A 396 47.13 10.78 17.10
C VAL A 396 47.06 9.39 16.48
N LYS A 397 45.93 8.70 16.63
CA LYS A 397 45.68 7.39 16.04
C LYS A 397 44.36 7.41 15.27
N HIS A 398 44.37 6.89 14.04
CA HIS A 398 43.14 6.62 13.30
C HIS A 398 42.64 5.20 13.63
N VAL A 399 41.33 5.05 13.83
CA VAL A 399 40.66 3.76 14.04
C VAL A 399 39.50 3.67 13.05
N ALA A 400 39.59 2.69 12.15
CA ALA A 400 38.55 2.37 11.18
C ALA A 400 37.42 1.58 11.84
N VAL A 401 36.18 1.92 11.49
CA VAL A 401 34.98 1.50 12.21
C VAL A 401 34.20 0.44 11.44
N GLU A 402 34.09 -0.77 11.99
CA GLU A 402 32.88 -1.60 11.79
C GLU A 402 32.31 -2.14 13.12
N GLU A 403 33.11 -2.42 14.16
CA GLU A 403 32.59 -2.98 15.44
C GLU A 403 33.10 -2.29 16.72
N GLU A 404 34.00 -1.29 16.64
CA GLU A 404 34.69 -0.74 17.82
C GLU A 404 34.21 0.65 18.29
N VAL A 405 33.21 1.29 17.66
CA VAL A 405 32.79 2.67 18.05
C VAL A 405 32.36 2.75 19.50
N ASP A 406 31.51 1.82 19.93
CA ASP A 406 30.93 1.86 21.27
C ASP A 406 32.03 1.60 22.33
N ASN A 407 32.99 0.73 22.00
CA ASN A 407 34.18 0.50 22.82
C ASN A 407 35.05 1.75 22.93
N VAL A 408 35.37 2.40 21.80
CA VAL A 408 36.20 3.61 21.77
C VAL A 408 35.51 4.76 22.50
N LEU A 409 34.24 5.01 22.23
CA LEU A 409 33.47 6.06 22.91
C LEU A 409 33.40 5.81 24.42
N SER A 410 33.23 4.55 24.86
CA SER A 410 33.17 4.22 26.29
C SER A 410 34.45 4.59 27.05
N MET A 411 35.62 4.43 26.42
CA MET A 411 36.91 4.73 27.04
C MET A 411 37.32 6.21 26.94
N THR A 412 36.75 6.96 26.00
CA THR A 412 37.09 8.38 25.79
C THR A 412 36.60 9.29 26.93
N ASP A 413 37.30 10.41 27.13
CA ASP A 413 36.94 11.43 28.10
C ASP A 413 36.19 12.60 27.46
N ILE A 414 36.49 12.92 26.20
CA ILE A 414 35.89 14.04 25.45
C ILE A 414 35.62 13.58 24.02
N VAL A 415 34.46 13.97 23.47
CA VAL A 415 34.09 13.67 22.09
C VAL A 415 33.91 14.98 21.31
N ILE A 416 34.66 15.14 20.22
CA ILE A 416 34.58 16.28 19.31
C ILE A 416 33.94 15.81 18.01
N TYR A 417 32.83 16.42 17.60
CA TYR A 417 32.25 16.17 16.29
C TYR A 417 32.99 16.99 15.25
N GLY A 418 33.67 16.31 14.33
CA GLY A 418 34.59 16.89 13.37
C GLY A 418 34.11 16.95 11.93
N SER A 419 32.80 16.92 11.73
CA SER A 419 32.16 17.06 10.43
C SER A 419 31.39 18.37 10.37
N PHE A 420 31.60 19.17 9.32
CA PHE A 420 30.90 20.43 9.08
C PHE A 420 29.73 20.32 8.09
N LEU A 421 29.45 19.10 7.61
CA LEU A 421 28.26 18.78 6.81
C LEU A 421 26.98 18.94 7.63
N ASP A 422 26.04 19.76 7.15
CA ASP A 422 24.74 19.93 7.79
C ASP A 422 23.79 18.76 7.45
N GLU A 423 23.87 17.70 8.25
CA GLU A 423 23.01 16.52 8.10
C GLU A 423 21.56 16.81 8.54
N PRO A 424 20.53 16.26 7.87
CA PRO A 424 19.11 16.48 8.20
C PRO A 424 18.64 15.78 9.49
N SER A 425 19.47 14.96 10.12
CA SER A 425 19.19 14.28 11.39
C SER A 425 20.33 14.51 12.37
N PHE A 426 20.00 14.50 13.66
CA PHE A 426 21.03 14.59 14.70
C PHE A 426 22.00 13.39 14.60
N PRO A 427 23.33 13.63 14.60
CA PRO A 427 24.31 12.55 14.40
C PRO A 427 24.20 11.44 15.46
N GLU A 428 24.06 10.18 15.00
CA GLU A 428 23.89 9.02 15.89
C GLU A 428 25.08 8.86 16.86
N VAL A 429 26.28 9.19 16.42
CA VAL A 429 27.51 9.13 17.23
C VAL A 429 27.50 10.12 18.40
N LEU A 430 26.86 11.28 18.25
CA LEU A 430 26.70 12.24 19.34
C LEU A 430 25.68 11.73 20.36
N THR A 431 24.57 11.14 19.91
CA THR A 431 23.59 10.47 20.78
C THR A 431 24.26 9.39 21.63
N LYS A 432 25.14 8.57 21.02
CA LYS A 432 25.94 7.56 21.74
C LYS A 432 26.83 8.19 22.80
N ALA A 433 27.64 9.19 22.43
CA ALA A 433 28.53 9.89 23.35
C ALA A 433 27.79 10.50 24.55
N MET A 434 26.67 11.19 24.31
CA MET A 434 25.83 11.76 25.36
C MET A 434 25.24 10.68 26.27
N SER A 435 24.79 9.54 25.71
CA SER A 435 24.22 8.43 26.50
C SER A 435 25.22 7.80 27.47
N LEU A 436 26.50 7.78 27.07
CA LEU A 436 27.64 7.35 27.89
C LEU A 436 28.10 8.43 28.88
N GLY A 437 27.45 9.59 28.93
CA GLY A 437 27.80 10.71 29.79
C GLY A 437 29.14 11.36 29.40
N LYS A 438 29.48 11.37 28.12
CA LYS A 438 30.70 12.03 27.61
C LYS A 438 30.39 13.48 27.23
N PRO A 439 31.24 14.45 27.59
CA PRO A 439 31.10 15.82 27.12
C PRO A 439 31.32 15.86 25.60
N ILE A 440 30.34 16.41 24.90
CA ILE A 440 30.38 16.60 23.45
C ILE A 440 30.73 18.04 23.09
N ILE A 441 31.52 18.21 22.04
CA ILE A 441 31.89 19.51 21.47
C ILE A 441 31.61 19.43 19.97
N ALA A 442 30.74 20.29 19.46
CA ALA A 442 30.25 20.20 18.09
C ALA A 442 30.24 21.56 17.38
N PRO A 443 30.38 21.60 16.05
CA PRO A 443 30.26 22.80 15.26
C PRO A 443 28.82 23.34 15.29
N GLU A 444 28.66 24.64 15.08
CA GLU A 444 27.35 25.29 14.94
C GLU A 444 26.68 24.90 13.62
N LEU A 445 25.97 23.77 13.65
CA LEU A 445 25.14 23.25 12.56
C LEU A 445 23.65 23.34 12.94
N SER A 446 22.77 23.50 11.95
CA SER A 446 21.35 23.79 12.20
C SER A 446 20.68 22.68 13.00
N ASN A 447 20.93 21.41 12.65
CA ASN A 447 20.37 20.26 13.36
C ASN A 447 21.04 19.96 14.70
N ILE A 448 22.29 20.38 14.92
CA ILE A 448 22.96 20.25 16.22
C ILE A 448 22.40 21.28 17.19
N ARG A 449 22.30 22.55 16.76
CA ARG A 449 21.76 23.66 17.55
C ARG A 449 20.29 23.48 17.94
N LYS A 450 19.57 22.62 17.22
CA LYS A 450 18.19 22.25 17.56
C LYS A 450 18.09 21.45 18.88
N TYR A 451 19.11 20.66 19.21
CA TYR A 451 19.07 19.74 20.36
C TYR A 451 20.18 19.98 21.39
N VAL A 452 21.24 20.69 21.01
CA VAL A 452 22.36 21.03 21.87
C VAL A 452 22.31 22.52 22.18
N ASP A 453 22.24 22.84 23.47
CA ASP A 453 22.34 24.17 24.02
C ASP A 453 23.78 24.39 24.53
N ASP A 454 24.46 25.40 23.98
CA ASP A 454 25.85 25.68 24.29
C ASP A 454 26.06 25.88 25.80
N ARG A 455 27.03 25.15 26.36
CA ARG A 455 27.41 25.11 27.78
C ARG A 455 26.33 24.63 28.73
N VAL A 456 25.25 24.03 28.23
CA VAL A 456 24.18 23.42 29.05
C VAL A 456 24.25 21.90 28.99
N ASN A 457 24.10 21.34 27.78
CA ASN A 457 24.08 19.89 27.54
C ASN A 457 25.17 19.43 26.56
N GLY A 458 25.94 20.37 26.00
CA GLY A 458 27.10 20.17 25.16
C GLY A 458 27.80 21.51 24.91
N TYR A 459 28.87 21.52 24.12
CA TYR A 459 29.54 22.75 23.69
C TYR A 459 29.40 22.93 22.19
N ILE A 460 29.16 24.18 21.77
CA ILE A 460 29.05 24.56 20.36
C ILE A 460 30.16 25.54 20.00
N PHE A 461 30.81 25.34 18.87
CA PHE A 461 31.76 26.31 18.30
C PHE A 461 31.35 26.73 16.88
N PRO A 462 31.52 28.01 16.49
CA PRO A 462 31.29 28.42 15.11
C PRO A 462 32.30 27.73 14.18
N LYS A 463 31.81 27.05 13.14
CA LYS A 463 32.67 26.31 12.19
C LYS A 463 33.64 27.24 11.43
N GLU A 464 33.31 28.52 11.32
CA GLU A 464 34.15 29.56 10.73
C GLU A 464 35.23 30.09 11.67
N ASN A 465 35.14 29.84 12.98
CA ASN A 465 36.06 30.36 13.99
C ASN A 465 36.57 29.27 14.93
N ILE A 466 37.56 28.52 14.43
CA ILE A 466 38.24 27.43 15.15
C ILE A 466 38.94 27.90 16.43
N LYS A 467 39.27 29.19 16.58
CA LYS A 467 39.88 29.71 17.83
C LYS A 467 38.95 29.52 19.05
N VAL A 468 37.64 29.51 18.83
CA VAL A 468 36.64 29.23 19.88
C VAL A 468 36.74 27.78 20.37
N LEU A 469 37.00 26.83 19.47
CA LEU A 469 37.21 25.42 19.85
C LEU A 469 38.39 25.27 20.80
N THR A 470 39.51 25.96 20.53
CA THR A 470 40.67 25.98 21.43
C THR A 470 40.31 26.52 22.82
N GLN A 471 39.53 27.60 22.90
CA GLN A 471 39.08 28.18 24.17
C GLN A 471 38.21 27.21 24.96
N ILE A 472 37.26 26.55 24.29
CA ILE A 472 36.40 25.53 24.90
C ILE A 472 37.25 24.37 25.43
N ILE A 473 38.22 23.90 24.65
CA ILE A 473 39.06 22.77 25.05
C ILE A 473 39.89 23.07 26.30
N LEU A 474 40.46 24.28 26.39
CA LEU A 474 41.21 24.75 27.57
C LEU A 474 40.32 24.93 28.80
N GLN A 475 39.02 25.17 28.61
CA GLN A 475 38.05 25.20 29.70
C GLN A 475 37.61 23.78 30.14
N VAL A 476 37.49 22.87 29.17
CA VAL A 476 37.07 21.48 29.41
C VAL A 476 38.21 20.69 30.08
N ILE A 477 39.46 20.94 29.71
CA ILE A 477 40.65 20.30 30.29
C ILE A 477 41.36 21.29 31.20
N SER A 478 41.30 21.06 32.52
CA SER A 478 41.98 21.89 33.53
C SER A 478 42.97 21.06 34.33
N ASN A 479 44.24 21.48 34.42
CA ASN A 479 45.31 20.76 35.14
C ASN A 479 45.46 19.29 34.72
N GLY A 480 45.37 18.99 33.42
CA GLY A 480 45.50 17.63 32.90
C GLY A 480 44.38 16.68 33.33
N LYS A 481 43.21 17.21 33.76
CA LYS A 481 42.00 16.43 34.08
C LYS A 481 40.76 17.11 33.51
N LEU A 482 39.70 16.32 33.28
CA LEU A 482 38.39 16.84 32.86
C LEU A 482 37.82 17.76 33.95
N SER A 483 37.37 18.97 33.59
CA SER A 483 36.88 19.96 34.54
C SER A 483 35.54 19.54 35.19
N PRO A 484 35.25 19.97 36.43
CA PRO A 484 33.97 19.67 37.09
C PRO A 484 32.75 20.18 36.30
N LEU A 485 32.90 21.34 35.66
CA LEU A 485 31.86 21.94 34.83
C LEU A 485 31.56 21.08 33.59
N ALA A 486 32.59 20.54 32.93
CA ALA A 486 32.40 19.63 31.80
C ALA A 486 31.70 18.32 32.22
N ARG A 487 31.98 17.77 33.41
CA ARG A 487 31.26 16.60 33.94
C ARG A 487 29.80 16.90 34.23
N ASN A 488 29.49 18.08 34.77
CA ASN A 488 28.11 18.49 35.02
C ASN A 488 27.33 18.63 33.71
N ILE A 489 27.89 19.31 32.71
CA ILE A 489 27.29 19.44 31.36
C ILE A 489 27.07 18.07 30.72
N ALA A 490 28.04 17.17 30.82
CA ALA A 490 27.90 15.81 30.30
C ALA A 490 26.79 15.02 31.00
N SER A 491 26.59 15.23 32.30
CA SER A 491 25.46 14.64 33.05
C SER A 491 24.10 15.19 32.59
N ILE A 492 24.01 16.49 32.30
CA ILE A 492 22.80 17.12 31.76
C ILE A 492 22.54 16.62 30.33
N GLY A 493 23.58 16.51 29.51
CA GLY A 493 23.52 15.91 28.17
C GLY A 493 23.00 14.49 28.18
N ARG A 494 23.44 13.68 29.16
CA ARG A 494 22.94 12.31 29.34
C ARG A 494 21.45 12.26 29.67
N GLU A 495 20.92 13.20 30.45
CA GLU A 495 19.48 13.25 30.72
C GLU A 495 18.69 13.73 29.50
N THR A 496 19.22 14.75 28.80
CA THR A 496 18.59 15.32 27.59
C THR A 496 18.43 14.25 26.50
N VAL A 497 19.47 13.45 26.27
CA VAL A 497 19.47 12.48 25.17
C VAL A 497 18.43 11.36 25.38
N LYS A 498 18.02 11.08 26.62
CA LYS A 498 17.07 9.99 26.92
C LYS A 498 15.78 10.11 26.16
N ASN A 499 15.31 11.34 25.97
CA ASN A 499 14.05 11.68 25.32
C ASN A 499 14.26 12.49 24.03
N LEU A 500 15.44 12.38 23.43
CA LEU A 500 15.75 13.06 22.19
C LEU A 500 14.80 12.62 21.07
N MET A 501 14.24 13.59 20.34
CA MET A 501 13.42 13.39 19.14
C MET A 501 12.10 12.64 19.33
N VAL A 502 11.59 12.54 20.57
CA VAL A 502 10.28 11.92 20.84
C VAL A 502 9.17 12.67 20.10
N GLN A 503 9.20 14.01 20.15
CA GLN A 503 8.17 14.86 19.54
C GLN A 503 8.14 14.67 18.02
N GLU A 504 9.29 14.79 17.36
CA GLU A 504 9.44 14.59 15.91
C GLU A 504 9.00 13.20 15.49
N THR A 505 9.25 12.19 16.33
CA THR A 505 8.81 10.82 16.08
C THR A 505 7.28 10.72 16.14
N VAL A 506 6.66 11.14 17.25
CA VAL A 506 5.20 11.05 17.45
C VAL A 506 4.45 11.86 16.39
N GLU A 507 4.86 13.10 16.15
CA GLU A 507 4.27 13.97 15.14
C GLU A 507 4.50 13.43 13.73
N GLY A 508 5.69 12.87 13.46
CA GLY A 508 6.03 12.26 12.18
C GLY A 508 5.13 11.06 11.84
N TYR A 509 4.88 10.17 12.80
CA TYR A 509 3.97 9.03 12.57
C TYR A 509 2.52 9.47 12.44
N ALA A 510 2.07 10.44 13.24
CA ALA A 510 0.72 10.98 13.13
C ALA A 510 0.50 11.65 11.75
N PHE A 511 1.44 12.49 11.32
CA PHE A 511 1.42 13.10 9.99
C PHE A 511 1.43 12.05 8.88
N LEU A 512 2.27 11.01 9.00
CA LEU A 512 2.32 9.94 8.01
C LEU A 512 0.98 9.21 7.89
N LEU A 513 0.35 8.88 9.01
CA LEU A 513 -0.95 8.21 9.04
C LEU A 513 -2.05 9.08 8.43
N GLU A 514 -2.08 10.38 8.72
CA GLU A 514 -3.06 11.30 8.12
C GLU A 514 -2.97 11.35 6.59
N ASN A 515 -1.76 11.26 6.02
CA ASN A 515 -1.56 11.30 4.57
C ASN A 515 -1.73 9.93 3.89
N VAL A 516 -1.49 8.83 4.61
CA VAL A 516 -1.53 7.47 4.06
C VAL A 516 -2.92 6.83 4.21
N LEU A 517 -3.60 7.05 5.33
CA LEU A 517 -4.88 6.43 5.63
C LEU A 517 -6.02 7.16 4.94
N LYS A 518 -6.88 6.39 4.26
CA LYS A 518 -8.11 6.90 3.64
C LYS A 518 -9.29 6.46 4.47
N LEU A 519 -9.64 7.27 5.47
CA LEU A 519 -10.69 6.92 6.42
C LEU A 519 -12.09 6.99 5.77
N PRO A 520 -12.90 5.91 5.86
CA PRO A 520 -14.29 5.89 5.42
C PRO A 520 -15.20 6.89 6.14
N SER A 521 -16.41 7.08 5.62
CA SER A 521 -17.39 8.06 6.13
C SER A 521 -17.92 7.79 7.53
N GLU A 522 -17.99 6.51 7.89
CA GLU A 522 -18.44 6.01 9.18
C GLU A 522 -17.41 6.24 10.30
N VAL A 523 -16.16 6.56 9.95
CA VAL A 523 -15.06 6.76 10.90
C VAL A 523 -15.07 8.17 11.48
N ALA A 524 -14.89 8.27 12.79
CA ALA A 524 -14.78 9.54 13.49
C ALA A 524 -13.56 10.35 13.01
N PRO A 525 -13.64 11.70 12.95
CA PRO A 525 -12.48 12.55 12.80
C PRO A 525 -11.55 12.39 14.00
N LEU A 526 -10.26 12.51 13.72
CA LEU A 526 -9.20 12.44 14.70
C LEU A 526 -9.04 13.80 15.39
N LYS A 527 -8.60 13.79 16.65
CA LYS A 527 -8.13 15.01 17.30
C LYS A 527 -6.87 15.52 16.63
N ALA A 528 -6.68 16.82 16.61
CA ALA A 528 -5.46 17.40 16.06
C ALA A 528 -4.25 16.98 16.90
N VAL A 529 -3.11 16.70 16.25
CA VAL A 529 -1.85 16.38 16.92
C VAL A 529 -1.42 17.46 17.92
N ALA A 530 -1.79 18.73 17.65
CA ALA A 530 -1.56 19.85 18.56
C ALA A 530 -2.23 19.66 19.95
N GLU A 531 -3.34 18.94 20.03
CA GLU A 531 -4.12 18.71 21.25
C GLU A 531 -3.55 17.60 22.16
N LEU A 532 -2.52 16.88 21.71
CA LEU A 532 -1.86 15.84 22.51
C LEU A 532 -1.17 16.45 23.76
N PRO A 533 -1.29 15.79 24.94
CA PRO A 533 -0.57 16.16 26.15
C PRO A 533 0.95 16.25 25.93
N SER A 534 1.59 17.29 26.48
CA SER A 534 3.03 17.54 26.33
C SER A 534 3.88 16.33 26.75
N LYS A 535 3.53 15.68 27.85
CA LYS A 535 4.22 14.48 28.35
C LYS A 535 4.33 13.35 27.32
N LEU A 536 3.30 13.15 26.48
CA LEU A 536 3.33 12.11 25.44
C LEU A 536 4.18 12.49 24.22
N LYS A 537 4.47 13.79 24.06
CA LYS A 537 5.36 14.31 23.02
C LYS A 537 6.80 14.40 23.49
N GLU A 538 7.02 14.52 24.79
CA GLU A 538 8.34 14.81 25.36
C GLU A 538 9.03 13.58 25.96
N GLU A 539 8.35 12.48 26.25
CA GLU A 539 8.95 11.32 26.93
C GLU A 539 8.65 9.98 26.25
N TRP A 540 9.67 9.12 26.16
CA TRP A 540 9.45 7.71 25.84
C TRP A 540 8.71 7.01 26.98
N GLN A 541 7.81 6.07 26.66
CA GLN A 541 7.03 5.32 27.64
C GLN A 541 7.83 4.22 28.37
N ARG A 542 9.03 4.56 28.86
CA ARG A 542 9.97 3.65 29.55
C ARG A 542 9.37 3.03 30.81
N ASN A 543 8.53 3.79 31.52
CA ASN A 543 7.88 3.35 32.77
C ASN A 543 7.03 2.08 32.58
N LEU A 544 6.54 1.82 31.38
CA LEU A 544 5.72 0.64 31.07
C LEU A 544 6.55 -0.65 30.96
N PHE A 545 7.87 -0.54 30.81
CA PHE A 545 8.80 -1.65 30.65
C PHE A 545 9.59 -1.99 31.93
N GLY A 546 9.46 -1.20 33.00
CA GLY A 546 10.03 -1.49 34.33
C GLY A 546 11.54 -1.77 34.33
N ASP A 547 11.97 -2.72 35.17
CA ASP A 547 13.39 -3.12 35.32
C ASP A 547 13.92 -3.99 34.17
N PHE A 548 13.07 -4.39 33.22
CA PHE A 548 13.44 -5.25 32.09
C PHE A 548 14.30 -4.53 31.05
N LEU A 549 14.53 -3.23 31.20
CA LEU A 549 15.41 -2.43 30.36
C LEU A 549 16.87 -2.93 30.36
N ASN A 550 17.27 -3.67 31.39
CA ASN A 550 18.65 -4.15 31.60
C ASN A 550 18.99 -5.45 30.88
N SER A 551 18.10 -6.03 30.06
CA SER A 551 18.40 -7.27 29.34
C SER A 551 19.41 -7.06 28.20
N THR A 552 20.28 -8.05 27.98
CA THR A 552 21.24 -8.07 26.86
C THR A 552 20.49 -8.04 25.54
N LEU A 553 20.82 -7.05 24.70
CA LEU A 553 20.26 -6.91 23.36
C LEU A 553 20.99 -7.88 22.42
N GLU A 554 20.37 -9.01 22.09
CA GLU A 554 20.83 -9.86 21.00
C GLU A 554 20.30 -9.31 19.67
N ASP A 555 21.19 -9.08 18.70
CA ASP A 555 20.80 -8.75 17.34
C ASP A 555 20.29 -10.02 16.64
N ARG A 556 18.98 -10.27 16.79
CA ARG A 556 18.30 -11.44 16.22
C ARG A 556 18.14 -11.36 14.70
N SER A 557 18.30 -10.18 14.11
CA SER A 557 18.07 -9.97 12.68
C SER A 557 19.01 -10.82 11.81
N ALA A 558 20.26 -10.97 12.21
CA ALA A 558 21.23 -11.85 11.54
C ALA A 558 20.83 -13.33 11.65
N ASN A 559 20.39 -13.78 12.83
CA ASN A 559 19.93 -15.16 13.05
C ASN A 559 18.68 -15.48 12.25
N PHE A 560 17.76 -14.52 12.14
CA PHE A 560 16.56 -14.64 11.30
C PHE A 560 16.92 -14.80 9.81
N LEU A 561 17.85 -13.98 9.30
CA LEU A 561 18.32 -14.10 7.92
C LEU A 561 18.99 -15.45 7.65
N ASN A 562 19.82 -15.95 8.58
CA ASN A 562 20.41 -17.28 8.49
C ASN A 562 19.32 -18.37 8.37
N LYS A 563 18.29 -18.33 9.23
CA LYS A 563 17.17 -19.29 9.19
C LYS A 563 16.39 -19.22 7.87
N LEU A 564 16.14 -18.02 7.36
CA LEU A 564 15.45 -17.84 6.07
C LEU A 564 16.26 -18.42 4.90
N GLU A 565 17.57 -18.21 4.90
CA GLU A 565 18.46 -18.76 3.87
C GLU A 565 18.57 -20.29 3.93
N GLU A 566 18.63 -20.86 5.13
CA GLU A 566 18.61 -22.30 5.33
C GLU A 566 17.33 -22.92 4.79
N GLN A 567 16.16 -22.32 5.10
CA GLN A 567 14.86 -22.73 4.57
C GLN A 567 14.80 -22.62 3.03
N TRP A 568 15.34 -21.54 2.46
CA TRP A 568 15.42 -21.36 1.02
C TRP A 568 16.31 -22.42 0.35
N ASN A 569 17.46 -22.73 0.94
CA ASN A 569 18.36 -23.75 0.43
C ASN A 569 17.77 -25.17 0.55
N HIS A 570 16.96 -25.43 1.58
CA HIS A 570 16.24 -26.69 1.74
C HIS A 570 15.14 -26.85 0.69
N SER A 571 14.30 -25.82 0.48
CA SER A 571 13.25 -25.87 -0.55
C SER A 571 13.83 -26.04 -1.96
N ARG A 572 15.00 -25.45 -2.23
CA ARG A 572 15.73 -25.65 -3.48
C ARG A 572 16.29 -27.07 -3.62
N ARG A 573 16.79 -27.70 -2.56
CA ARG A 573 17.25 -29.11 -2.59
C ARG A 573 16.09 -30.09 -2.78
N GLU A 574 14.95 -29.85 -2.15
CA GLU A 574 13.74 -30.66 -2.35
C GLU A 574 13.20 -30.54 -3.78
N LYS A 575 13.25 -29.34 -4.39
CA LYS A 575 12.91 -29.13 -5.82
C LYS A 575 13.75 -29.94 -6.80
N PHE A 576 14.98 -30.32 -6.45
CA PHE A 576 15.81 -31.21 -7.29
C PHE A 576 15.57 -32.70 -7.01
N GLY A 577 14.95 -33.06 -5.87
CA GLY A 577 14.70 -34.44 -5.45
C GLY A 577 13.29 -34.96 -5.70
N SER A 578 12.28 -34.09 -5.83
CA SER A 578 10.89 -34.48 -6.07
C SER A 578 10.42 -34.07 -7.47
N LEU A 579 10.59 -34.97 -8.45
CA LEU A 579 9.66 -35.02 -9.57
C LEU A 579 8.31 -35.44 -8.99
N ILE A 580 7.31 -34.55 -9.08
CA ILE A 580 5.93 -34.66 -8.54
C ILE A 580 5.76 -34.06 -7.13
N ALA A 581 6.06 -32.76 -7.01
CA ALA A 581 5.29 -31.84 -6.19
C ALA A 581 5.37 -30.48 -6.90
N VAL A 582 4.28 -30.10 -7.59
CA VAL A 582 4.21 -28.84 -8.34
C VAL A 582 4.18 -27.71 -7.32
N ASP A 583 5.23 -26.89 -7.33
CA ASP A 583 5.50 -25.84 -6.36
C ASP A 583 4.74 -24.54 -6.68
N ASP A 584 4.14 -23.97 -5.63
CA ASP A 584 3.42 -22.70 -5.49
C ASP A 584 4.33 -21.44 -5.60
N SER A 585 5.34 -21.47 -6.46
CA SER A 585 6.22 -20.33 -6.71
C SER A 585 5.81 -19.61 -7.99
N PHE A 586 5.09 -18.50 -7.86
CA PHE A 586 4.71 -17.60 -8.94
C PHE A 586 5.95 -17.12 -9.73
N SER A 587 6.21 -17.75 -10.88
CA SER A 587 7.24 -17.35 -11.85
C SER A 587 6.67 -16.29 -12.80
N TYR A 588 7.37 -15.15 -12.92
CA TYR A 588 7.03 -14.07 -13.85
C TYR A 588 7.11 -14.52 -15.33
N GLU A 589 7.91 -15.56 -15.63
CA GLU A 589 7.99 -16.16 -16.96
C GLU A 589 6.77 -17.03 -17.26
N ILE A 590 6.30 -17.82 -16.26
CA ILE A 590 5.02 -18.55 -16.37
C ILE A 590 3.87 -17.55 -16.49
N TRP A 591 3.92 -16.41 -15.81
CA TRP A 591 2.89 -15.36 -15.90
C TRP A 591 2.84 -14.66 -17.27
N GLU A 592 4.00 -14.34 -17.88
CA GLU A 592 4.08 -13.81 -19.25
C GLU A 592 3.64 -14.88 -20.27
N GLU A 593 4.04 -16.13 -20.09
CA GLU A 593 3.58 -17.25 -20.92
C GLU A 593 2.08 -17.49 -20.77
N GLU A 594 1.54 -17.44 -19.56
CA GLU A 594 0.12 -17.67 -19.26
C GLU A 594 -0.75 -16.51 -19.75
N LYS A 595 -0.24 -15.27 -19.67
CA LYS A 595 -0.88 -14.11 -20.30
C LYS A 595 -0.85 -14.24 -21.83
N ARG A 596 0.24 -14.75 -22.41
CA ARG A 596 0.34 -15.01 -23.86
C ARG A 596 -0.53 -16.17 -24.29
N THR A 597 -0.58 -17.28 -23.57
CA THR A 597 -1.47 -18.42 -23.84
C THR A 597 -2.92 -18.05 -23.60
N HIS A 598 -3.26 -17.23 -22.60
CA HIS A 598 -4.62 -16.73 -22.40
C HIS A 598 -5.04 -15.75 -23.50
N ILE A 599 -4.15 -14.86 -23.96
CA ILE A 599 -4.43 -14.01 -25.14
C ILE A 599 -4.57 -14.88 -26.39
N LEU A 600 -3.73 -15.89 -26.56
CA LEU A 600 -3.82 -16.87 -27.65
C LEU A 600 -5.08 -17.72 -27.57
N ASP A 601 -5.54 -18.10 -26.38
CA ASP A 601 -6.72 -18.95 -26.17
C ASP A 601 -8.01 -18.14 -26.21
N THR A 602 -8.01 -16.89 -25.75
CA THR A 602 -9.15 -15.99 -25.98
C THR A 602 -9.26 -15.59 -27.44
N LYS A 603 -8.13 -15.39 -28.13
CA LYS A 603 -8.09 -15.17 -29.58
C LYS A 603 -8.46 -16.43 -30.34
N ARG A 604 -7.98 -17.62 -29.94
CA ARG A 604 -8.34 -18.93 -30.50
C ARG A 604 -9.80 -19.26 -30.23
N ARG A 605 -10.37 -18.94 -29.06
CA ARG A 605 -11.80 -19.11 -28.77
C ARG A 605 -12.64 -18.17 -29.61
N ARG A 606 -12.23 -16.91 -29.79
CA ARG A 606 -12.88 -15.97 -30.72
C ARG A 606 -12.78 -16.46 -32.17
N GLU A 607 -11.60 -16.91 -32.58
CA GLU A 607 -11.36 -17.52 -33.89
C GLU A 607 -12.13 -18.83 -34.04
N GLU A 608 -12.31 -19.66 -33.02
CA GLU A 608 -13.10 -20.90 -33.03
C GLU A 608 -14.60 -20.64 -32.98
N GLN A 609 -15.06 -19.56 -32.34
CA GLN A 609 -16.46 -19.12 -32.39
C GLN A 609 -16.76 -18.53 -33.77
N GLU A 610 -15.88 -17.68 -34.30
CA GLU A 610 -15.95 -17.14 -35.66
C GLU A 610 -15.76 -18.24 -36.73
N LEU A 611 -14.93 -19.26 -36.48
CA LEU A 611 -14.74 -20.43 -37.36
C LEU A 611 -15.90 -21.41 -37.23
N LYS A 612 -16.53 -21.60 -36.06
CA LYS A 612 -17.79 -22.35 -35.92
C LYS A 612 -18.94 -21.68 -36.67
N ASP A 613 -18.95 -20.34 -36.71
CA ASP A 613 -19.89 -19.57 -37.51
C ASP A 613 -19.53 -19.53 -39.01
N ARG A 614 -18.25 -19.76 -39.38
CA ARG A 614 -17.75 -19.77 -40.77
C ARG A 614 -17.54 -21.16 -41.40
N THR A 615 -17.59 -22.25 -40.64
CA THR A 615 -17.44 -23.62 -41.18
C THR A 615 -18.74 -24.41 -41.06
N ASP A 616 -19.42 -24.56 -42.20
CA ASP A 616 -20.25 -25.74 -42.48
C ASP A 616 -19.32 -26.97 -42.42
N GLN A 617 -19.05 -27.54 -41.24
CA GLN A 617 -18.24 -28.75 -41.15
C GLN A 617 -18.99 -29.92 -41.83
N PRO A 618 -18.35 -30.64 -42.78
CA PRO A 618 -18.83 -31.96 -43.17
C PRO A 618 -18.76 -32.87 -41.94
N ARG A 619 -19.71 -33.80 -41.81
CA ARG A 619 -19.75 -34.78 -40.72
C ARG A 619 -18.36 -35.37 -40.50
N GLY A 620 -17.69 -34.94 -39.43
CA GLY A 620 -16.52 -35.63 -38.92
C GLY A 620 -16.92 -37.04 -38.52
N THR A 621 -16.01 -37.98 -38.68
CA THR A 621 -16.14 -39.36 -38.20
C THR A 621 -16.48 -39.34 -36.70
N TRP A 622 -17.22 -40.32 -36.20
CA TRP A 622 -17.61 -40.38 -34.78
C TRP A 622 -16.39 -40.28 -33.84
N GLU A 623 -15.21 -40.75 -34.28
CA GLU A 623 -13.95 -40.59 -33.55
C GLU A 623 -13.46 -39.14 -33.45
N ASP A 624 -13.73 -38.28 -34.45
CA ASP A 624 -13.35 -36.86 -34.41
C ASP A 624 -14.26 -36.07 -33.49
N VAL A 625 -15.56 -36.38 -33.49
CA VAL A 625 -16.53 -35.83 -32.52
C VAL A 625 -16.18 -36.27 -31.10
N TYR A 626 -15.84 -37.55 -30.92
CA TYR A 626 -15.41 -38.08 -29.62
C TYR A 626 -14.05 -37.51 -29.19
N ARG A 627 -13.07 -37.35 -30.09
CA ARG A 627 -11.78 -36.69 -29.78
C ARG A 627 -11.95 -35.22 -29.45
N ASN A 628 -12.81 -34.50 -30.15
CA ASN A 628 -13.09 -33.08 -29.88
C ASN A 628 -13.88 -32.90 -28.59
N ALA A 629 -14.84 -33.79 -28.30
CA ALA A 629 -15.50 -33.86 -26.99
C ALA A 629 -14.50 -34.16 -25.87
N LYS A 630 -13.61 -35.14 -26.08
CA LYS A 630 -12.56 -35.52 -25.12
C LYS A 630 -11.48 -34.45 -24.97
N LYS A 631 -11.20 -33.64 -26.01
CA LYS A 631 -10.33 -32.45 -25.95
C LYS A 631 -11.00 -31.31 -25.19
N ALA A 632 -12.29 -31.07 -25.43
CA ALA A 632 -13.08 -30.09 -24.69
C ALA A 632 -13.23 -30.49 -23.21
N ASP A 633 -13.40 -31.78 -22.93
CA ASP A 633 -13.40 -32.33 -21.56
C ASP A 633 -12.02 -32.22 -20.91
N ARG A 634 -10.92 -32.41 -21.66
CA ARG A 634 -9.57 -32.15 -21.14
C ARG A 634 -9.35 -30.67 -20.80
N MET A 635 -9.81 -29.75 -21.64
CA MET A 635 -9.80 -28.29 -21.35
C MET A 635 -10.74 -27.90 -20.21
N ARG A 636 -11.84 -28.64 -19.98
CA ARG A 636 -12.70 -28.48 -18.79
C ARG A 636 -12.05 -29.03 -17.53
N ASN A 637 -11.33 -30.14 -17.64
CA ASN A 637 -10.56 -30.73 -16.54
C ASN A 637 -9.38 -29.86 -16.10
N GLU A 638 -8.84 -28.98 -16.96
CA GLU A 638 -7.88 -27.94 -16.53
C GLU A 638 -8.49 -26.95 -15.53
N LEU A 639 -9.82 -26.74 -15.56
CA LEU A 639 -10.53 -25.87 -14.62
C LEU A 639 -11.05 -26.63 -13.40
N HIS A 640 -10.91 -27.96 -13.34
CA HIS A 640 -11.42 -28.84 -12.26
C HIS A 640 -12.90 -28.61 -11.88
N GLU A 641 -13.72 -28.07 -12.79
CA GLU A 641 -15.13 -27.81 -12.51
C GLU A 641 -15.94 -29.14 -12.51
N ARG A 642 -16.81 -29.36 -11.49
CA ARG A 642 -17.69 -30.54 -11.38
C ARG A 642 -18.49 -30.78 -12.67
N ASP A 643 -18.52 -32.03 -13.14
CA ASP A 643 -19.28 -32.43 -14.32
C ASP A 643 -20.80 -32.39 -14.05
N GLU A 644 -21.62 -32.19 -15.09
CA GLU A 644 -23.08 -32.14 -15.00
C GLU A 644 -23.65 -33.39 -14.32
N ARG A 645 -23.02 -34.54 -14.54
CA ARG A 645 -23.38 -35.83 -13.93
C ARG A 645 -22.98 -35.96 -12.47
N GLU A 646 -21.96 -35.22 -12.01
CA GLU A 646 -21.54 -35.22 -10.61
C GLU A 646 -22.46 -34.34 -9.76
N LEU A 647 -22.88 -33.19 -10.28
CA LEU A 647 -23.88 -32.33 -9.64
C LEU A 647 -25.23 -33.05 -9.47
N GLU A 648 -25.65 -33.84 -10.47
CA GLU A 648 -26.86 -34.67 -10.40
C GLU A 648 -26.72 -35.87 -9.45
N ARG A 649 -25.52 -36.44 -9.30
CA ARG A 649 -25.24 -37.57 -8.38
C ARG A 649 -25.20 -37.16 -6.91
N ILE A 650 -24.84 -35.91 -6.62
CA ILE A 650 -24.73 -35.41 -5.23
C ILE A 650 -26.11 -35.29 -4.57
N GLY A 651 -27.19 -35.09 -5.34
CA GLY A 651 -28.57 -35.10 -4.82
C GLY A 651 -28.90 -33.99 -3.80
N GLN A 652 -27.97 -33.07 -3.52
CA GLN A 652 -28.17 -31.99 -2.55
C GLN A 652 -29.09 -30.91 -3.10
N PRO A 653 -30.11 -30.44 -2.35
CA PRO A 653 -31.06 -29.45 -2.83
C PRO A 653 -30.50 -28.01 -2.89
N LEU A 654 -29.40 -27.73 -2.19
CA LEU A 654 -28.77 -26.41 -2.04
C LEU A 654 -27.28 -26.46 -2.39
N CYS A 655 -26.77 -25.42 -3.05
CA CYS A 655 -25.35 -25.12 -3.18
C CYS A 655 -25.10 -23.66 -2.83
N ILE A 656 -24.12 -23.40 -1.96
CA ILE A 656 -23.74 -22.05 -1.51
C ILE A 656 -22.45 -21.62 -2.21
N TYR A 657 -22.50 -20.52 -2.96
CA TYR A 657 -21.33 -19.97 -3.62
C TYR A 657 -20.58 -19.00 -2.73
N GLU A 658 -19.25 -19.09 -2.69
CA GLU A 658 -18.38 -18.17 -1.95
C GLU A 658 -17.53 -17.33 -2.91
N PRO A 659 -17.93 -16.06 -3.17
CA PRO A 659 -17.14 -15.18 -4.02
C PRO A 659 -15.83 -14.77 -3.36
N TYR A 660 -14.75 -14.75 -4.12
CA TYR A 660 -13.45 -14.28 -3.63
C TYR A 660 -12.59 -13.61 -4.71
N PHE A 661 -11.62 -12.79 -4.29
CA PHE A 661 -10.81 -11.95 -5.20
C PHE A 661 -9.41 -12.49 -5.48
N GLY A 662 -8.88 -13.37 -4.63
CA GLY A 662 -7.55 -13.95 -4.83
C GLY A 662 -7.10 -14.86 -3.69
N GLU A 663 -5.82 -15.23 -3.76
CA GLU A 663 -5.20 -16.26 -2.92
C GLU A 663 -5.27 -15.95 -1.42
N GLY A 664 -5.18 -14.67 -1.05
CA GLY A 664 -5.21 -14.26 0.35
C GLY A 664 -6.52 -14.60 1.06
N THR A 665 -7.58 -14.91 0.31
CA THR A 665 -8.88 -15.31 0.88
C THR A 665 -9.01 -16.80 1.16
N TRP A 666 -8.17 -17.66 0.56
CA TRP A 666 -8.32 -19.11 0.64
C TRP A 666 -8.35 -19.67 2.07
N PRO A 667 -7.55 -19.15 3.03
CA PRO A 667 -7.61 -19.61 4.43
C PRO A 667 -8.98 -19.44 5.08
N PHE A 668 -9.82 -18.55 4.52
CA PHE A 668 -11.16 -18.26 4.99
C PHE A 668 -12.24 -18.88 4.11
N LEU A 669 -11.94 -19.77 3.18
CA LEU A 669 -12.98 -20.38 2.35
C LEU A 669 -13.42 -21.71 2.93
N HIS A 670 -14.73 -22.00 2.90
CA HIS A 670 -15.23 -23.31 3.27
C HIS A 670 -14.73 -24.36 2.27
N GLN A 671 -14.40 -25.53 2.80
CA GLN A 671 -13.87 -26.66 2.03
C GLN A 671 -14.85 -27.84 1.95
N ASN A 672 -16.11 -27.63 2.39
CA ASN A 672 -17.15 -28.67 2.41
C ASN A 672 -17.93 -28.74 1.09
N SER A 673 -18.58 -29.87 0.81
CA SER A 673 -19.32 -30.13 -0.44
C SER A 673 -20.52 -29.20 -0.70
N LEU A 674 -21.11 -28.64 0.37
CA LEU A 674 -22.20 -27.67 0.31
C LEU A 674 -21.76 -26.34 -0.31
N TYR A 675 -20.48 -25.99 -0.17
CA TYR A 675 -19.92 -24.74 -0.67
C TYR A 675 -19.17 -24.94 -1.98
N ARG A 676 -19.14 -23.89 -2.79
CA ARG A 676 -18.38 -23.83 -4.03
C ARG A 676 -17.77 -22.45 -4.18
N GLY A 677 -16.45 -22.33 -4.34
CA GLY A 677 -15.83 -21.03 -4.54
C GLY A 677 -16.16 -20.44 -5.90
N ILE A 678 -16.22 -19.12 -6.01
CA ILE A 678 -16.23 -18.41 -7.29
C ILE A 678 -15.14 -17.33 -7.30
N GLY A 679 -14.13 -17.53 -8.14
CA GLY A 679 -13.06 -16.57 -8.34
C GLY A 679 -13.53 -15.41 -9.21
N LEU A 680 -13.48 -14.19 -8.68
CA LEU A 680 -13.81 -12.96 -9.42
C LEU A 680 -12.65 -12.45 -10.27
N SER A 681 -11.48 -13.07 -10.10
CA SER A 681 -10.25 -12.82 -10.85
C SER A 681 -9.79 -14.14 -11.45
N THR A 682 -9.33 -14.11 -12.70
CA THR A 682 -8.67 -15.26 -13.32
C THR A 682 -7.37 -15.63 -12.62
N LYS A 683 -6.77 -14.66 -11.91
CA LYS A 683 -5.55 -14.83 -11.11
C LYS A 683 -5.94 -15.10 -9.66
N GLY A 684 -5.40 -16.17 -9.07
CA GLY A 684 -5.57 -16.51 -7.66
C GLY A 684 -6.70 -17.50 -7.36
N ARG A 685 -6.98 -18.42 -8.29
CA ARG A 685 -7.88 -19.56 -8.06
C ARG A 685 -7.21 -20.63 -7.23
N ARG A 686 -7.96 -21.24 -6.30
CA ARG A 686 -7.48 -22.38 -5.51
C ARG A 686 -7.06 -23.54 -6.43
N PRO A 687 -5.78 -23.95 -6.42
CA PRO A 687 -5.32 -25.07 -7.23
C PRO A 687 -6.05 -26.37 -6.87
N GLY A 688 -6.46 -27.13 -7.87
CA GLY A 688 -7.09 -28.44 -7.68
C GLY A 688 -8.49 -28.44 -7.05
N MET A 689 -9.10 -27.27 -6.79
CA MET A 689 -10.45 -27.13 -6.23
C MET A 689 -11.50 -26.85 -7.32
N ASP A 690 -12.73 -27.31 -7.10
CA ASP A 690 -13.90 -27.06 -7.97
C ASP A 690 -14.46 -25.64 -7.80
N ASP A 691 -13.62 -24.63 -8.02
CA ASP A 691 -14.03 -23.23 -7.98
C ASP A 691 -14.44 -22.74 -9.38
N VAL A 692 -15.56 -22.02 -9.47
CA VAL A 692 -16.07 -21.43 -10.71
C VAL A 692 -15.22 -20.22 -11.10
N ASP A 693 -14.82 -20.13 -12.38
CA ASP A 693 -14.12 -18.96 -12.90
C ASP A 693 -15.10 -17.87 -13.38
N GLY A 694 -15.33 -16.85 -12.54
CA GLY A 694 -16.29 -15.77 -12.79
C GLY A 694 -16.07 -15.05 -14.13
N PRO A 695 -14.86 -14.54 -14.44
CA PRO A 695 -14.57 -13.87 -15.71
C PRO A 695 -14.74 -14.72 -16.99
N SER A 696 -14.59 -16.04 -16.91
CA SER A 696 -14.93 -16.92 -18.05
C SER A 696 -16.44 -16.93 -18.34
N ARG A 697 -17.26 -16.74 -17.30
CA ARG A 697 -18.72 -16.75 -17.39
C ARG A 697 -19.27 -15.38 -17.71
N LEU A 698 -18.74 -14.32 -17.11
CA LEU A 698 -19.17 -12.95 -17.36
C LEU A 698 -17.99 -12.10 -17.82
N GLN A 699 -17.95 -11.81 -19.12
CA GLN A 699 -16.89 -11.01 -19.74
C GLN A 699 -16.72 -9.63 -19.10
N LEU A 700 -17.78 -9.08 -18.49
CA LEU A 700 -17.73 -7.82 -17.76
C LEU A 700 -16.69 -7.83 -16.63
N LEU A 701 -16.47 -8.97 -15.98
CA LEU A 701 -15.50 -9.13 -14.88
C LEU A 701 -14.05 -9.16 -15.36
N ASN A 702 -13.79 -9.31 -16.67
CA ASN A 702 -12.45 -9.10 -17.22
C ASN A 702 -12.00 -7.64 -17.15
N ASN A 703 -12.95 -6.70 -17.04
CA ASN A 703 -12.63 -5.30 -16.81
C ASN A 703 -12.39 -5.07 -15.31
N PRO A 704 -11.16 -4.69 -14.89
CA PRO A 704 -10.85 -4.49 -13.47
C PRO A 704 -11.72 -3.41 -12.82
N TYR A 705 -12.17 -2.40 -13.58
CA TYR A 705 -13.10 -1.39 -13.08
C TYR A 705 -14.40 -2.02 -12.58
N TYR A 706 -15.05 -2.84 -13.40
CA TYR A 706 -16.34 -3.44 -13.04
C TYR A 706 -16.21 -4.57 -12.03
N ARG A 707 -15.14 -5.35 -12.12
CA ARG A 707 -14.81 -6.36 -11.12
C ARG A 707 -14.68 -5.73 -9.72
N ASP A 708 -13.96 -4.62 -9.61
CA ASP A 708 -13.71 -3.99 -8.32
C ASP A 708 -14.95 -3.20 -7.84
N THR A 709 -15.65 -2.47 -8.72
CA THR A 709 -16.83 -1.66 -8.35
C THR A 709 -18.04 -2.49 -7.94
N LEU A 710 -18.35 -3.57 -8.67
CA LEU A 710 -19.43 -4.51 -8.32
C LEU A 710 -19.05 -5.37 -7.11
N GLY A 711 -17.76 -5.65 -6.94
CA GLY A 711 -17.26 -6.50 -5.89
C GLY A 711 -17.83 -7.92 -5.95
N GLU A 712 -18.20 -8.47 -4.78
CA GLU A 712 -18.79 -9.81 -4.66
C GLU A 712 -20.11 -9.95 -5.42
N TYR A 713 -20.82 -8.85 -5.64
CA TYR A 713 -22.07 -8.82 -6.41
C TYR A 713 -21.89 -9.29 -7.85
N GLY A 714 -20.69 -9.11 -8.42
CA GLY A 714 -20.35 -9.61 -9.74
C GLY A 714 -20.52 -11.13 -9.89
N ALA A 715 -20.39 -11.88 -8.78
CA ALA A 715 -20.63 -13.32 -8.76
C ALA A 715 -22.08 -13.67 -9.10
N PHE A 716 -23.05 -12.87 -8.67
CA PHE A 716 -24.46 -13.17 -8.90
C PHE A 716 -24.78 -13.16 -10.40
N PHE A 717 -24.24 -12.15 -11.10
CA PHE A 717 -24.34 -12.02 -12.55
C PHE A 717 -23.59 -13.14 -13.27
N ALA A 718 -22.41 -13.54 -12.79
CA ALA A 718 -21.64 -14.62 -13.38
C ALA A 718 -22.34 -15.99 -13.26
N ILE A 719 -22.93 -16.31 -12.10
CA ILE A 719 -23.67 -17.55 -11.87
C ILE A 719 -25.00 -17.57 -12.65
N ALA A 720 -25.72 -16.44 -12.67
CA ALA A 720 -26.98 -16.35 -13.40
C ALA A 720 -26.81 -16.44 -14.92
N ASN A 721 -25.64 -16.05 -15.45
CA ASN A 721 -25.35 -16.15 -16.86
C ASN A 721 -25.26 -17.62 -17.31
N ARG A 722 -26.29 -18.11 -17.99
CA ARG A 722 -26.45 -19.53 -18.40
C ARG A 722 -26.47 -20.49 -17.21
N ILE A 723 -27.29 -20.17 -16.21
CA ILE A 723 -27.41 -20.93 -14.96
C ILE A 723 -27.60 -22.44 -15.16
N ASP A 724 -28.36 -22.86 -16.19
CA ASP A 724 -28.65 -24.27 -16.50
C ASP A 724 -27.41 -25.14 -16.76
N ARG A 725 -26.28 -24.50 -17.12
CA ARG A 725 -24.99 -25.15 -17.39
C ARG A 725 -24.13 -25.33 -16.14
N LEU A 726 -24.48 -24.67 -15.03
CA LEU A 726 -23.62 -24.57 -13.85
C LEU A 726 -24.33 -25.00 -12.57
N HIS A 727 -25.61 -24.64 -12.43
CA HIS A 727 -26.40 -24.81 -11.23
C HIS A 727 -27.76 -25.40 -11.61
N ARG A 728 -27.99 -26.66 -11.22
CA ARG A 728 -29.28 -27.36 -11.43
C ARG A 728 -30.03 -27.61 -10.13
N ASN A 729 -29.47 -27.22 -8.98
CA ASN A 729 -30.08 -27.41 -7.69
C ASN A 729 -31.32 -26.51 -7.56
N ALA A 730 -32.27 -26.94 -6.72
CA ALA A 730 -33.53 -26.21 -6.52
C ALA A 730 -33.32 -24.91 -5.72
N TRP A 731 -32.25 -24.85 -4.92
CA TRP A 731 -31.87 -23.72 -4.09
C TRP A 731 -30.43 -23.31 -4.34
N ILE A 732 -30.21 -22.01 -4.28
CA ILE A 732 -28.91 -21.35 -4.42
C ILE A 732 -28.67 -20.46 -3.22
N GLY A 733 -27.44 -20.46 -2.71
CA GLY A 733 -27.00 -19.55 -1.67
C GLY A 733 -25.72 -18.84 -2.05
N PHE A 734 -25.44 -17.77 -1.32
CA PHE A 734 -24.20 -17.03 -1.37
C PHE A 734 -23.71 -16.78 0.05
N GLN A 735 -22.39 -16.80 0.21
CA GLN A 735 -21.72 -16.42 1.45
C GLN A 735 -20.51 -15.56 1.09
N SER A 736 -20.41 -14.37 1.66
CA SER A 736 -19.16 -13.60 1.56
C SER A 736 -18.05 -14.38 2.25
N TRP A 737 -16.88 -14.48 1.62
CA TRP A 737 -15.67 -15.03 2.24
C TRP A 737 -15.33 -14.33 3.57
N ARG A 738 -15.72 -13.05 3.73
CA ARG A 738 -15.55 -12.28 4.97
C ARG A 738 -16.40 -12.83 6.12
N ALA A 739 -17.57 -13.41 5.82
CA ALA A 739 -18.42 -14.01 6.84
C ALA A 739 -17.70 -15.22 7.46
N THR A 740 -17.04 -16.03 6.64
CA THR A 740 -16.19 -17.13 7.12
C THR A 740 -15.01 -16.62 7.93
N ALA A 741 -14.33 -15.57 7.47
CA ALA A 741 -13.19 -15.00 8.18
C ALA A 741 -13.56 -14.49 9.58
N ARG A 742 -14.80 -14.02 9.75
CA ARG A 742 -15.37 -13.58 11.03
C ARG A 742 -16.02 -14.70 11.85
N LYS A 743 -15.87 -15.96 11.44
CA LYS A 743 -16.52 -17.14 12.08
C LYS A 743 -18.05 -16.99 12.16
N ALA A 744 -18.65 -16.28 11.21
CA ALA A 744 -20.08 -16.07 11.11
C ALA A 744 -20.74 -17.01 10.09
N SER A 745 -20.02 -18.02 9.62
CA SER A 745 -20.54 -19.04 8.72
C SER A 745 -21.36 -20.10 9.44
N LEU A 746 -22.17 -20.83 8.66
CA LEU A 746 -23.02 -21.87 9.20
C LEU A 746 -22.16 -23.02 9.75
N SER A 747 -22.45 -23.44 10.98
CA SER A 747 -21.92 -24.69 11.55
C SER A 747 -22.55 -25.89 10.83
N GLY A 748 -21.94 -27.08 10.93
CA GLY A 748 -22.54 -28.29 10.36
C GLY A 748 -23.96 -28.59 10.89
N ILE A 749 -24.27 -28.17 12.12
CA ILE A 749 -25.62 -28.29 12.71
C ILE A 749 -26.59 -27.32 12.03
N ALA A 750 -26.17 -26.08 11.81
CA ALA A 750 -26.96 -25.07 11.14
C ALA A 750 -27.18 -25.40 9.65
N GLU A 751 -26.16 -25.91 8.97
CA GLU A 751 -26.25 -26.43 7.59
C GLU A 751 -27.28 -27.54 7.48
N THR A 752 -27.23 -28.53 8.38
CA THR A 752 -28.19 -29.64 8.42
C THR A 752 -29.61 -29.13 8.68
N SER A 753 -29.77 -28.17 9.59
CA SER A 753 -31.07 -27.56 9.90
C SER A 753 -31.65 -26.77 8.72
N LEU A 754 -30.80 -26.06 7.98
CA LEU A 754 -31.18 -25.35 6.76
C LEU A 754 -31.64 -26.31 5.66
N LEU A 755 -30.88 -27.38 5.43
CA LEU A 755 -31.22 -28.43 4.46
C LEU A 755 -32.56 -29.11 4.83
N ASP A 756 -32.75 -29.48 6.10
CA ASP A 756 -34.00 -30.09 6.58
C ASP A 756 -35.22 -29.18 6.35
N ALA A 757 -35.09 -27.87 6.60
CA ALA A 757 -36.17 -26.91 6.37
C ALA A 757 -36.50 -26.75 4.88
N ILE A 758 -35.47 -26.80 4.01
CA ILE A 758 -35.60 -26.76 2.55
C ILE A 758 -36.31 -28.01 2.04
N GLU A 759 -35.88 -29.20 2.47
CA GLU A 759 -36.47 -30.48 2.05
C GLU A 759 -37.92 -30.61 2.50
N LYS A 760 -38.21 -30.23 3.75
CA LYS A 760 -39.58 -30.21 4.29
C LYS A 760 -40.46 -29.08 3.75
N ARG A 761 -39.90 -28.19 2.91
CA ARG A 761 -40.57 -26.98 2.37
C ARG A 761 -41.26 -26.15 3.45
N LYS A 762 -40.67 -26.09 4.65
CA LYS A 762 -41.30 -25.56 5.88
C LYS A 762 -41.82 -24.14 5.71
N TYR A 763 -41.10 -23.31 4.94
CA TYR A 763 -41.40 -21.90 4.75
C TYR A 763 -41.66 -21.50 3.30
N GLY A 764 -41.66 -22.45 2.35
CA GLY A 764 -41.91 -22.18 0.94
C GLY A 764 -40.87 -21.24 0.32
N ASP A 765 -41.33 -20.18 -0.36
CA ASP A 765 -40.48 -19.19 -1.02
C ASP A 765 -39.96 -18.15 -0.01
N THR A 766 -38.71 -18.35 0.42
CA THR A 766 -38.12 -17.68 1.58
C THR A 766 -36.68 -17.27 1.30
N LEU A 767 -36.31 -16.07 1.74
CA LEU A 767 -34.93 -15.64 1.92
C LEU A 767 -34.44 -16.11 3.29
N TYR A 768 -33.55 -17.11 3.30
CA TYR A 768 -32.78 -17.45 4.51
C TYR A 768 -31.53 -16.57 4.57
N PHE A 769 -31.20 -16.03 5.73
CA PHE A 769 -29.95 -15.29 5.94
C PHE A 769 -29.38 -15.57 7.34
N TRP A 770 -28.08 -15.41 7.53
CA TRP A 770 -27.42 -15.75 8.81
C TRP A 770 -26.46 -14.67 9.34
N VAL A 771 -26.09 -13.68 8.53
CA VAL A 771 -25.32 -12.52 9.01
C VAL A 771 -26.27 -11.33 9.20
N ARG A 772 -26.35 -10.83 10.44
CA ARG A 772 -27.31 -9.81 10.84
C ARG A 772 -26.72 -8.40 10.88
N MET A 773 -27.50 -7.42 10.43
CA MET A 773 -27.14 -6.00 10.43
C MET A 773 -26.97 -5.41 11.83
N ASP A 774 -27.73 -5.87 12.82
CA ASP A 774 -27.69 -5.34 14.19
C ASP A 774 -26.49 -5.82 15.01
N THR A 775 -25.85 -6.91 14.59
CA THR A 775 -24.60 -7.41 15.16
C THR A 775 -23.38 -6.99 14.33
N ASP A 776 -23.57 -6.23 13.25
CA ASP A 776 -22.47 -5.78 12.40
C ASP A 776 -21.64 -4.71 13.15
N PRO A 777 -20.30 -4.82 13.21
CA PRO A 777 -19.44 -3.80 13.83
C PRO A 777 -19.61 -2.39 13.25
N ARG A 778 -20.09 -2.28 12.01
CA ARG A 778 -20.41 -0.99 11.36
C ARG A 778 -21.69 -0.35 11.92
N ASN A 779 -22.48 -1.09 12.72
CA ASN A 779 -23.79 -0.66 13.26
C ASN A 779 -23.86 -0.70 14.79
N ASN A 780 -22.83 -0.22 15.50
CA ASN A 780 -22.80 -0.22 16.97
C ASN A 780 -23.97 0.52 17.64
N MET A 781 -24.58 1.51 16.94
CA MET A 781 -25.71 2.29 17.45
C MET A 781 -27.09 1.69 17.12
N GLN A 782 -27.15 0.47 16.55
CA GLN A 782 -28.40 -0.23 16.20
C GLN A 782 -29.38 0.64 15.40
N ARG A 783 -28.90 1.22 14.30
CA ARG A 783 -29.67 2.13 13.46
C ARG A 783 -30.71 1.42 12.61
N ASP A 784 -31.71 2.18 12.16
CA ASP A 784 -32.63 1.75 11.12
C ASP A 784 -31.91 1.44 9.79
N PHE A 785 -32.60 0.74 8.90
CA PHE A 785 -32.05 0.25 7.63
C PHE A 785 -31.42 1.36 6.77
N TRP A 786 -32.12 2.48 6.57
CA TRP A 786 -31.65 3.52 5.66
C TRP A 786 -30.57 4.39 6.29
N SER A 787 -30.65 4.62 7.60
CA SER A 787 -29.63 5.31 8.39
C SER A 787 -28.33 4.51 8.44
N PHE A 788 -28.42 3.17 8.54
CA PHE A 788 -27.26 2.28 8.36
C PHE A 788 -26.70 2.39 6.94
N CYS A 789 -27.56 2.33 5.91
CA CYS A 789 -27.10 2.44 4.52
C CYS A 789 -26.39 3.76 4.22
N ASP A 790 -26.92 4.89 4.71
CA ASP A 790 -26.29 6.20 4.58
C ASP A 790 -24.94 6.25 5.31
N SER A 791 -24.83 5.61 6.48
CA SER A 791 -23.59 5.61 7.27
C SER A 791 -22.41 4.98 6.55
N ILE A 792 -22.65 3.88 5.83
CA ILE A 792 -21.63 3.16 5.07
C ILE A 792 -21.47 3.71 3.64
N ASN A 793 -22.18 4.78 3.25
CA ASN A 793 -22.14 5.35 1.88
C ASN A 793 -22.09 6.88 1.90
N ALA A 794 -21.33 7.48 2.83
CA ALA A 794 -21.11 8.92 2.90
C ALA A 794 -22.39 9.78 2.92
N GLY A 795 -23.48 9.26 3.48
CA GLY A 795 -24.75 9.97 3.64
C GLY A 795 -25.60 10.04 2.38
N LYS A 796 -25.20 9.33 1.33
CA LYS A 796 -25.77 9.45 -0.01
C LYS A 796 -26.50 8.20 -0.47
N CYS A 797 -26.63 7.17 0.37
CA CYS A 797 -27.32 5.93 -0.01
C CYS A 797 -28.79 6.19 -0.34
N LYS A 798 -29.54 6.89 0.54
CA LYS A 798 -30.96 7.21 0.30
C LYS A 798 -31.17 7.90 -1.04
N LEU A 799 -30.34 8.90 -1.31
CA LEU A 799 -30.40 9.65 -2.56
C LEU A 799 -30.07 8.74 -3.76
N ALA A 800 -28.98 7.96 -3.68
CA ALA A 800 -28.59 7.02 -4.73
C ALA A 800 -29.68 5.99 -5.03
N PHE A 801 -30.30 5.39 -4.02
CA PHE A 801 -31.43 4.47 -4.23
C PHE A 801 -32.62 5.17 -4.89
N SER A 802 -33.00 6.35 -4.41
CA SER A 802 -34.15 7.08 -4.95
C SER A 802 -33.94 7.48 -6.42
N GLU A 803 -32.78 8.04 -6.77
CA GLU A 803 -32.45 8.43 -8.15
C GLU A 803 -32.28 7.20 -9.06
N THR A 804 -31.69 6.12 -8.56
CA THR A 804 -31.56 4.87 -9.34
C THR A 804 -32.92 4.28 -9.65
N LEU A 805 -33.83 4.18 -8.66
CA LEU A 805 -35.17 3.65 -8.87
C LEU A 805 -36.01 4.56 -9.78
N LYS A 806 -35.91 5.90 -9.62
CA LYS A 806 -36.55 6.85 -10.52
C LYS A 806 -36.14 6.64 -11.96
N ARG A 807 -34.83 6.51 -12.20
CA ARG A 807 -34.29 6.29 -13.54
C ARG A 807 -34.68 4.92 -14.11
N MET A 808 -34.59 3.87 -13.30
CA MET A 808 -34.92 2.50 -13.69
C MET A 808 -36.40 2.37 -14.09
N TYR A 809 -37.31 3.02 -13.36
CA TYR A 809 -38.75 2.96 -13.63
C TYR A 809 -39.28 4.10 -14.52
N GLY A 810 -38.43 5.02 -14.98
CA GLY A 810 -38.84 6.15 -15.84
C GLY A 810 -39.77 7.17 -15.15
N LEU A 811 -39.57 7.43 -13.85
CA LEU A 811 -40.42 8.33 -13.05
C LEU A 811 -40.08 9.82 -13.25
N GLU A 812 -41.07 10.69 -13.04
CA GLU A 812 -40.89 12.15 -13.07
C GLU A 812 -39.94 12.66 -11.96
N GLN A 813 -39.28 13.81 -12.17
CA GLN A 813 -38.21 14.30 -11.29
C GLN A 813 -38.67 14.58 -9.85
N ASP A 814 -39.96 14.87 -9.63
CA ASP A 814 -40.52 15.22 -8.32
C ASP A 814 -40.77 14.01 -7.39
N PHE A 815 -40.60 12.78 -7.88
CA PHE A 815 -40.85 11.57 -7.10
C PHE A 815 -39.71 11.27 -6.11
N ASN A 816 -39.78 11.79 -4.87
CA ASN A 816 -38.71 11.63 -3.87
C ASN A 816 -38.95 10.52 -2.83
N SER A 817 -39.87 9.58 -3.06
CA SER A 817 -40.16 8.53 -2.09
C SER A 817 -39.25 7.31 -2.24
N LEU A 818 -38.70 6.85 -1.12
CA LEU A 818 -38.01 5.57 -1.00
C LEU A 818 -38.99 4.43 -0.65
N PRO A 819 -38.66 3.19 -1.02
CA PRO A 819 -39.40 2.03 -0.52
C PRO A 819 -39.39 2.01 1.02
N PRO A 820 -40.55 1.95 1.69
CA PRO A 820 -40.63 2.06 3.15
C PRO A 820 -40.08 0.79 3.80
N MET A 821 -39.07 0.98 4.64
CA MET A 821 -38.44 -0.08 5.44
C MET A 821 -38.79 0.16 6.92
N PRO A 822 -39.19 -0.86 7.69
CA PRO A 822 -39.55 -0.69 9.10
C PRO A 822 -38.37 -0.21 9.96
N GLU A 823 -38.62 0.79 10.82
CA GLU A 823 -37.65 1.40 11.74
C GLU A 823 -37.54 0.69 13.11
N GLY A 824 -38.30 -0.39 13.32
CA GLY A 824 -38.42 -1.11 14.60
C GLY A 824 -38.15 -2.60 14.50
N GLU A 825 -39.12 -3.45 14.86
CA GLU A 825 -38.88 -4.90 15.04
C GLU A 825 -38.26 -5.62 13.83
N GLY A 826 -37.03 -6.11 14.01
CA GLY A 826 -36.34 -7.06 13.14
C GLY A 826 -34.94 -6.63 12.73
N THR A 827 -34.23 -7.50 12.01
CA THR A 827 -32.87 -7.26 11.51
C THR A 827 -32.77 -7.68 10.04
N TRP A 828 -31.77 -7.14 9.35
CA TRP A 828 -31.57 -7.31 7.91
C TRP A 828 -30.32 -8.13 7.60
N SER A 829 -30.27 -8.69 6.40
CA SER A 829 -29.09 -9.40 5.91
C SER A 829 -27.99 -8.41 5.52
N VAL A 830 -26.76 -8.70 5.91
CA VAL A 830 -25.54 -7.99 5.47
C VAL A 830 -24.51 -8.99 4.95
N MET A 831 -23.45 -8.51 4.32
CA MET A 831 -22.33 -9.31 3.79
C MET A 831 -22.77 -10.41 2.79
N GLN A 832 -23.85 -10.20 2.05
CA GLN A 832 -24.32 -11.12 0.99
C GLN A 832 -24.40 -12.61 1.41
N SER A 833 -24.75 -12.86 2.67
CA SER A 833 -24.82 -14.20 3.27
C SER A 833 -26.26 -14.67 3.42
N TRP A 834 -26.77 -15.33 2.39
CA TRP A 834 -28.18 -15.74 2.28
C TRP A 834 -28.41 -16.90 1.28
N ALA A 835 -29.58 -17.53 1.34
CA ALA A 835 -30.04 -18.56 0.41
C ALA A 835 -31.50 -18.35 -0.05
N LEU A 836 -31.78 -18.68 -1.31
CA LEU A 836 -33.08 -18.52 -1.99
C LEU A 836 -33.38 -19.74 -2.89
N PRO A 837 -34.66 -19.97 -3.24
CA PRO A 837 -35.00 -20.82 -4.36
C PRO A 837 -34.37 -20.27 -5.65
N THR A 838 -33.84 -21.14 -6.51
CA THR A 838 -33.14 -20.75 -7.74
C THR A 838 -34.01 -19.89 -8.66
N LYS A 839 -35.33 -20.15 -8.68
CA LYS A 839 -36.29 -19.31 -9.40
C LYS A 839 -36.33 -17.87 -8.86
N SER A 840 -36.46 -17.71 -7.54
CA SER A 840 -36.53 -16.41 -6.87
C SER A 840 -35.21 -15.64 -7.01
N PHE A 841 -34.08 -16.34 -7.02
CA PHE A 841 -32.77 -15.77 -7.33
C PHE A 841 -32.73 -15.15 -8.74
N LEU A 842 -33.24 -15.84 -9.76
CA LEU A 842 -33.29 -15.30 -11.13
C LEU A 842 -34.19 -14.04 -11.23
N GLU A 843 -35.31 -14.03 -10.51
CA GLU A 843 -36.16 -12.82 -10.42
C GLU A 843 -35.41 -11.64 -9.77
N PHE A 844 -34.62 -11.91 -8.73
CA PHE A 844 -33.78 -10.90 -8.08
C PHE A 844 -32.64 -10.40 -8.99
N VAL A 845 -32.00 -11.31 -9.75
CA VAL A 845 -30.95 -10.93 -10.70
C VAL A 845 -31.49 -10.04 -11.81
N MET A 846 -32.68 -10.34 -12.33
CA MET A 846 -33.36 -9.51 -13.33
C MET A 846 -33.63 -8.09 -12.80
N PHE A 847 -34.14 -7.95 -11.58
CA PHE A 847 -34.29 -6.65 -10.92
C PHE A 847 -32.95 -5.94 -10.75
N SER A 848 -31.95 -6.63 -10.18
CA SER A 848 -30.69 -6.00 -9.82
C SER A 848 -29.81 -5.62 -11.00
N ARG A 849 -29.89 -6.32 -12.14
CA ARG A 849 -29.17 -5.89 -13.35
C ARG A 849 -29.68 -4.57 -13.92
N MET A 850 -31.00 -4.35 -13.89
CA MET A 850 -31.61 -3.09 -14.30
C MET A 850 -31.26 -1.96 -13.32
N PHE A 851 -31.26 -2.28 -12.02
CA PHE A 851 -30.82 -1.34 -10.98
C PHE A 851 -29.36 -0.92 -11.17
N VAL A 852 -28.46 -1.87 -11.40
CA VAL A 852 -27.03 -1.61 -11.61
C VAL A 852 -26.77 -0.81 -12.87
N ASP A 853 -27.51 -1.07 -13.96
CA ASP A 853 -27.43 -0.27 -15.19
C ASP A 853 -27.80 1.20 -14.94
N ALA A 854 -28.93 1.44 -14.26
CA ALA A 854 -29.38 2.78 -13.90
C ALA A 854 -28.39 3.50 -12.94
N LEU A 855 -27.77 2.77 -12.02
CA LEU A 855 -26.76 3.28 -11.09
C LEU A 855 -25.46 3.67 -11.83
N ASP A 856 -24.94 2.79 -12.69
CA ASP A 856 -23.71 3.03 -13.45
C ASP A 856 -23.88 4.25 -14.38
N ALA A 857 -25.03 4.38 -15.03
CA ALA A 857 -25.32 5.49 -15.92
C ALA A 857 -25.42 6.86 -15.22
N GLN A 858 -25.42 6.91 -13.88
CA GLN A 858 -25.35 8.14 -13.09
C GLN A 858 -23.93 8.43 -12.59
N MET A 859 -23.21 7.40 -12.14
CA MET A 859 -21.97 7.56 -11.38
C MET A 859 -20.69 7.30 -12.18
N TYR A 860 -20.79 6.59 -13.31
CA TYR A 860 -19.63 6.09 -14.03
C TYR A 860 -18.67 7.20 -14.48
N ASP A 861 -19.17 8.24 -15.15
CA ASP A 861 -18.28 9.22 -15.79
C ASP A 861 -17.41 9.95 -14.77
N GLU A 862 -18.02 10.37 -13.65
CA GLU A 862 -17.31 11.01 -12.54
C GLU A 862 -16.32 10.04 -11.88
N HIS A 863 -16.77 8.82 -11.56
CA HIS A 863 -15.96 7.83 -10.86
C HIS A 863 -14.80 7.30 -11.72
N TYR A 864 -15.03 7.02 -13.00
CA TYR A 864 -14.03 6.50 -13.92
C TYR A 864 -12.95 7.55 -14.23
N GLN A 865 -13.31 8.82 -14.42
CA GLN A 865 -12.35 9.87 -14.77
C GLN A 865 -11.55 10.37 -13.57
N SER A 866 -12.19 10.57 -12.42
CA SER A 866 -11.56 11.18 -11.24
C SER A 866 -11.07 10.15 -10.20
N SER A 867 -11.50 8.89 -10.32
CA SER A 867 -11.42 7.87 -9.27
C SER A 867 -12.14 8.26 -7.97
N HIS A 868 -12.94 9.33 -7.96
CA HIS A 868 -13.70 9.77 -6.80
C HIS A 868 -15.06 9.09 -6.81
N CYS A 869 -15.38 8.36 -5.73
CA CYS A 869 -16.64 7.67 -5.62
C CYS A 869 -17.67 8.58 -4.99
N TYR A 870 -18.81 8.81 -5.67
CA TYR A 870 -19.89 9.64 -5.13
C TYR A 870 -20.37 9.16 -3.74
N LEU A 871 -20.32 7.85 -3.49
CA LEU A 871 -20.73 7.17 -2.25
C LEU A 871 -19.61 7.09 -1.19
N SER A 872 -18.47 7.75 -1.41
CA SER A 872 -17.32 7.76 -0.50
C SER A 872 -16.75 9.17 -0.34
N PHE A 873 -15.99 9.41 0.74
CA PHE A 873 -15.25 10.67 0.91
C PHE A 873 -13.87 10.66 0.26
N SER A 874 -13.37 9.48 -0.11
CA SER A 874 -12.07 9.28 -0.75
C SER A 874 -12.20 8.53 -2.07
N LYS A 875 -11.08 8.45 -2.81
CA LYS A 875 -11.00 7.52 -3.94
C LYS A 875 -11.25 6.09 -3.46
N ASP A 876 -12.23 5.41 -4.03
CA ASP A 876 -12.67 4.08 -3.60
C ASP A 876 -13.00 3.22 -4.82
N LYS A 877 -12.32 2.09 -4.97
CA LYS A 877 -12.52 1.17 -6.09
C LYS A 877 -13.82 0.37 -5.97
N HIS A 878 -14.36 0.22 -4.77
CA HIS A 878 -15.52 -0.62 -4.47
C HIS A 878 -16.81 0.20 -4.38
N CYS A 879 -16.93 1.23 -5.22
CA CYS A 879 -17.94 2.28 -5.09
C CYS A 879 -19.39 1.77 -5.02
N TYR A 880 -19.76 0.75 -5.80
CA TYR A 880 -21.15 0.25 -5.84
C TYR A 880 -21.41 -0.83 -4.78
N SER A 881 -20.37 -1.58 -4.40
CA SER A 881 -20.47 -2.79 -3.57
C SER A 881 -21.28 -2.60 -2.28
N ARG A 882 -21.11 -1.48 -1.58
CA ARG A 882 -21.76 -1.17 -0.29
C ARG A 882 -23.26 -0.90 -0.44
N VAL A 883 -23.67 -0.25 -1.53
CA VAL A 883 -25.09 -0.05 -1.88
C VAL A 883 -25.71 -1.39 -2.28
N LEU A 884 -25.01 -2.16 -3.12
CA LEU A 884 -25.48 -3.45 -3.61
C LEU A 884 -25.58 -4.51 -2.51
N GLU A 885 -24.75 -4.41 -1.45
CA GLU A 885 -24.81 -5.24 -0.23
C GLU A 885 -26.23 -5.30 0.36
N LEU A 886 -26.95 -4.18 0.35
CA LEU A 886 -28.26 -4.03 1.00
C LEU A 886 -29.45 -4.23 0.05
N LEU A 887 -29.20 -4.32 -1.27
CA LEU A 887 -30.23 -4.34 -2.30
C LEU A 887 -31.22 -5.52 -2.16
N ILE A 888 -30.74 -6.68 -1.74
CA ILE A 888 -31.58 -7.88 -1.59
C ILE A 888 -32.66 -7.71 -0.52
N ASN A 889 -32.38 -6.97 0.55
CA ASN A 889 -33.33 -6.72 1.63
C ASN A 889 -34.55 -5.94 1.10
N VAL A 890 -34.29 -4.90 0.29
CA VAL A 890 -35.33 -4.09 -0.34
C VAL A 890 -36.18 -4.96 -1.27
N TRP A 891 -35.54 -5.75 -2.14
CA TRP A 891 -36.25 -6.64 -3.06
C TRP A 891 -37.09 -7.67 -2.32
N ALA A 892 -36.52 -8.40 -1.34
CA ALA A 892 -37.21 -9.47 -0.62
C ALA A 892 -38.40 -8.94 0.20
N TYR A 893 -38.25 -7.76 0.81
CA TYR A 893 -39.33 -7.14 1.56
C TYR A 893 -40.50 -6.74 0.66
N HIS A 894 -40.23 -6.07 -0.46
CA HIS A 894 -41.28 -5.52 -1.33
C HIS A 894 -41.84 -6.51 -2.36
N SER A 895 -41.13 -7.58 -2.69
CA SER A 895 -41.64 -8.73 -3.47
C SER A 895 -42.40 -9.76 -2.62
N ALA A 896 -42.60 -9.47 -1.33
CA ALA A 896 -43.39 -10.26 -0.39
C ALA A 896 -42.83 -11.66 -0.09
N ARG A 897 -41.49 -11.82 -0.12
CA ARG A 897 -40.80 -13.06 0.30
C ARG A 897 -40.77 -13.17 1.82
N ARG A 898 -40.84 -14.39 2.36
CA ARG A 898 -40.57 -14.58 3.80
C ARG A 898 -39.08 -14.33 4.05
N ILE A 899 -38.76 -13.76 5.21
CA ILE A 899 -37.40 -13.41 5.58
C ILE A 899 -37.10 -14.15 6.88
N ILE A 900 -36.20 -15.13 6.83
CA ILE A 900 -35.92 -16.02 7.95
C ILE A 900 -34.44 -15.94 8.29
N TYR A 901 -34.19 -15.56 9.53
CA TYR A 901 -32.86 -15.66 10.11
C TYR A 901 -32.57 -17.10 10.52
N VAL A 902 -31.38 -17.57 10.18
CA VAL A 902 -30.82 -18.85 10.63
C VAL A 902 -29.65 -18.53 11.55
N ASN A 903 -29.73 -18.98 12.79
CA ASN A 903 -28.61 -18.85 13.73
C ASN A 903 -27.43 -19.70 13.22
N PRO A 904 -26.25 -19.10 12.95
CA PRO A 904 -25.14 -19.81 12.32
C PRO A 904 -24.55 -20.92 13.21
N GLU A 905 -24.65 -20.82 14.53
CA GLU A 905 -24.11 -21.82 15.44
C GLU A 905 -25.09 -22.97 15.69
N THR A 906 -26.36 -22.64 15.98
CA THR A 906 -27.37 -23.58 16.46
C THR A 906 -28.34 -24.09 15.37
N GLY A 907 -28.45 -23.38 14.25
CA GLY A 907 -29.46 -23.66 13.22
C GLY A 907 -30.88 -23.21 13.57
N ALA A 908 -31.09 -22.55 14.72
CA ALA A 908 -32.40 -22.03 15.10
C ALA A 908 -32.92 -21.00 14.09
N MET A 909 -34.19 -21.13 13.69
CA MET A 909 -34.80 -20.30 12.66
C MET A 909 -35.85 -19.35 13.23
N GLN A 910 -35.79 -18.08 12.85
CA GLN A 910 -36.74 -17.05 13.28
C GLN A 910 -37.20 -16.21 12.07
N GLU A 911 -38.52 -16.09 11.89
CA GLU A 911 -39.09 -15.20 10.87
C GLU A 911 -39.04 -13.75 11.35
N TYR A 912 -38.39 -12.89 10.55
CA TYR A 912 -38.34 -11.45 10.75
C TYR A 912 -39.28 -10.73 9.80
N HIS A 913 -39.78 -9.58 10.27
CA HIS A 913 -40.76 -8.75 9.57
C HIS A 913 -41.94 -9.62 9.08
N LYS A 914 -42.82 -10.13 9.92
CA LYS A 914 -43.79 -11.16 9.47
C LYS A 914 -44.66 -10.66 8.33
N PHE A 915 -45.03 -11.55 7.40
CA PHE A 915 -45.82 -11.20 6.21
C PHE A 915 -47.11 -10.41 6.53
N LYS A 916 -47.80 -10.76 7.62
CA LYS A 916 -49.04 -10.09 8.06
C LYS A 916 -48.84 -8.59 8.34
N ASP A 917 -47.69 -8.23 8.89
CA ASP A 917 -47.39 -6.87 9.35
C ASP A 917 -46.95 -5.94 8.22
N ARG A 918 -46.64 -6.51 7.04
CA ARG A 918 -46.23 -5.79 5.82
C ARG A 918 -47.40 -5.40 4.91
N ARG A 919 -48.60 -5.92 5.15
CA ARG A 919 -49.76 -5.70 4.27
C ARG A 919 -50.07 -4.20 4.16
N GLY A 920 -50.17 -3.69 2.93
CA GLY A 920 -50.40 -2.27 2.66
C GLY A 920 -49.15 -1.37 2.70
N LYS A 921 -48.01 -1.88 3.17
CA LYS A 921 -46.73 -1.14 3.19
C LYS A 921 -45.79 -1.55 2.03
N MET A 922 -45.98 -2.73 1.46
CA MET A 922 -45.13 -3.25 0.39
C MET A 922 -45.43 -2.64 -0.98
N TRP A 923 -44.39 -2.39 -1.77
CA TRP A 923 -44.46 -1.90 -3.15
C TRP A 923 -44.60 -3.05 -4.17
N ILE A 924 -45.50 -4.01 -3.92
CA ILE A 924 -45.61 -5.26 -4.69
C ILE A 924 -45.74 -5.01 -6.20
N LYS A 925 -46.47 -3.97 -6.62
CA LYS A 925 -46.65 -3.66 -8.05
C LYS A 925 -45.31 -3.41 -8.76
N TRP A 926 -44.40 -2.68 -8.12
CA TRP A 926 -43.11 -2.30 -8.69
C TRP A 926 -42.11 -3.47 -8.73
N PHE A 927 -42.22 -4.38 -7.76
CA PHE A 927 -41.33 -5.54 -7.59
C PHE A 927 -41.96 -6.85 -8.08
N SER A 928 -43.08 -6.78 -8.81
CA SER A 928 -43.76 -7.97 -9.32
C SER A 928 -42.96 -8.58 -10.48
N PHE A 929 -42.94 -9.92 -10.57
CA PHE A 929 -42.28 -10.61 -11.67
C PHE A 929 -42.74 -10.12 -13.04
N ASN A 930 -44.05 -9.92 -13.23
CA ASN A 930 -44.61 -9.46 -14.50
C ASN A 930 -44.08 -8.07 -14.88
N THR A 931 -44.05 -7.14 -13.94
CA THR A 931 -43.53 -5.78 -14.20
C THR A 931 -42.05 -5.81 -14.55
N LEU A 932 -41.24 -6.49 -13.74
CA LEU A 932 -39.80 -6.60 -13.98
C LEU A 932 -39.48 -7.29 -15.31
N LYS A 933 -40.26 -8.32 -15.66
CA LYS A 933 -40.10 -9.05 -16.92
C LYS A 933 -40.41 -8.18 -18.13
N VAL A 934 -41.50 -7.41 -18.10
CA VAL A 934 -41.85 -6.50 -19.20
C VAL A 934 -40.76 -5.45 -19.40
N MET A 935 -40.29 -4.83 -18.31
CA MET A 935 -39.21 -3.84 -18.40
C MET A 935 -37.91 -4.43 -18.96
N ASP A 936 -37.59 -5.67 -18.58
CA ASP A 936 -36.40 -6.36 -19.07
C ASP A 936 -36.53 -6.78 -20.55
N GLU A 937 -37.73 -7.14 -21.01
CA GLU A 937 -38.05 -7.37 -22.42
C GLU A 937 -37.97 -6.08 -23.24
N ASP A 938 -38.47 -4.96 -22.71
CA ASP A 938 -38.40 -3.63 -23.36
C ASP A 938 -36.95 -3.18 -23.56
N LEU A 939 -36.09 -3.35 -22.55
CA LEU A 939 -34.64 -3.09 -22.67
C LEU A 939 -33.98 -3.99 -23.73
N ALA A 940 -34.47 -5.22 -23.88
CA ALA A 940 -33.98 -6.16 -24.87
C ALA A 940 -34.34 -5.76 -26.30
N GLU A 941 -35.56 -5.27 -26.48
CA GLU A 941 -36.01 -4.72 -27.75
C GLU A 941 -35.23 -3.44 -28.11
N GLU A 942 -34.96 -2.56 -27.14
CA GLU A 942 -34.17 -1.34 -27.35
C GLU A 942 -32.71 -1.66 -27.71
N ALA A 943 -32.07 -2.61 -27.02
CA ALA A 943 -30.70 -3.03 -27.33
C ALA A 943 -30.57 -3.65 -28.74
N ASP A 944 -31.64 -4.25 -29.26
CA ASP A 944 -31.68 -4.77 -30.63
C ASP A 944 -31.96 -3.68 -31.69
N SER A 945 -32.51 -2.54 -31.29
CA SER A 945 -32.99 -1.47 -32.16
C SER A 945 -32.01 -0.28 -32.20
N ASP A 946 -30.85 -0.45 -32.83
CA ASP A 946 -29.73 0.50 -32.94
C ASP A 946 -29.18 1.02 -31.59
N HIS A 947 -27.86 1.00 -31.43
CA HIS A 947 -27.24 1.26 -30.12
C HIS A 947 -27.56 2.69 -29.63
N PRO A 948 -28.06 2.86 -28.40
CA PRO A 948 -28.32 4.17 -27.85
C PRO A 948 -27.01 4.97 -27.70
N LYS A 949 -27.06 6.28 -27.97
CA LYS A 949 -25.91 7.21 -27.76
C LYS A 949 -25.55 7.39 -26.27
N LYS A 950 -26.34 6.82 -25.36
CA LYS A 950 -26.19 6.93 -23.91
C LYS A 950 -25.39 5.76 -23.37
N ARG A 951 -24.75 5.97 -22.22
CA ARG A 951 -24.07 4.88 -21.52
C ARG A 951 -25.08 3.81 -21.11
N TRP A 952 -24.73 2.56 -21.37
CA TRP A 952 -25.58 1.40 -21.19
C TRP A 952 -24.70 0.20 -20.83
N LEU A 953 -24.87 -0.34 -19.62
CA LEU A 953 -24.11 -1.46 -19.06
C LEU A 953 -24.82 -2.80 -19.29
N TRP A 954 -26.14 -2.80 -19.23
CA TRP A 954 -26.97 -3.87 -19.76
C TRP A 954 -26.71 -4.02 -21.29
N PRO A 955 -26.90 -5.16 -21.98
CA PRO A 955 -27.07 -6.50 -21.48
C PRO A 955 -25.77 -7.14 -20.96
N SER A 956 -24.64 -6.40 -20.88
CA SER A 956 -23.32 -6.98 -20.52
C SER A 956 -23.27 -7.61 -19.12
N THR A 957 -24.28 -7.36 -18.29
CA THR A 957 -24.49 -7.94 -16.95
C THR A 957 -25.09 -9.35 -16.95
N GLY A 958 -25.43 -9.95 -18.10
CA GLY A 958 -25.88 -11.34 -18.15
C GLY A 958 -26.61 -11.74 -19.44
N GLU A 959 -27.10 -12.98 -19.51
CA GLU A 959 -27.86 -13.44 -20.68
C GLU A 959 -29.23 -12.76 -20.76
N VAL A 960 -29.60 -12.36 -21.98
CA VAL A 960 -30.89 -11.74 -22.29
C VAL A 960 -31.62 -12.64 -23.28
N VAL A 961 -32.82 -13.06 -22.91
CA VAL A 961 -33.67 -13.92 -23.73
C VAL A 961 -35.02 -13.25 -23.88
N TRP A 962 -35.34 -12.82 -25.10
CA TRP A 962 -36.66 -12.29 -25.44
C TRP A 962 -37.12 -12.82 -26.80
N GLN A 963 -38.38 -12.57 -27.13
CA GLN A 963 -39.05 -13.19 -28.26
C GLN A 963 -38.37 -12.89 -29.62
N GLY A 964 -37.87 -11.67 -29.83
CA GLY A 964 -37.17 -11.31 -31.06
C GLY A 964 -35.81 -12.01 -31.25
N VAL A 965 -35.10 -12.35 -30.16
CA VAL A 965 -33.89 -13.21 -30.25
C VAL A 965 -34.29 -14.62 -30.69
N LEU A 966 -35.34 -15.20 -30.09
CA LEU A 966 -35.82 -16.53 -30.43
C LEU A 966 -36.33 -16.61 -31.88
N ASP A 967 -37.06 -15.60 -32.34
CA ASP A 967 -37.57 -15.52 -33.71
C ASP A 967 -36.43 -15.34 -34.73
N ARG A 968 -35.39 -14.55 -34.40
CA ARG A 968 -34.18 -14.47 -35.23
C ARG A 968 -33.42 -15.79 -35.29
N GLU A 969 -33.21 -16.47 -34.16
CA GLU A 969 -32.60 -17.81 -34.16
C GLU A 969 -33.42 -18.80 -35.00
N ARG A 970 -34.74 -18.75 -34.88
CA ARG A 970 -35.66 -19.60 -35.64
C ARG A 970 -35.57 -19.31 -37.14
N ASN A 971 -35.56 -18.03 -37.53
CA ASN A 971 -35.41 -17.60 -38.92
C ASN A 971 -34.06 -17.99 -39.50
N LEU A 972 -32.97 -17.85 -38.72
CA LEU A 972 -31.64 -18.29 -39.12
C LEU A 972 -31.60 -19.81 -39.33
N ARG A 973 -32.16 -20.59 -38.40
CA ARG A 973 -32.29 -22.05 -38.53
C ARG A 973 -33.13 -22.45 -39.75
N ASN A 974 -34.19 -21.70 -40.07
CA ASN A 974 -35.02 -21.94 -41.25
C ASN A 974 -34.26 -21.64 -42.55
N ARG A 975 -33.56 -20.51 -42.64
CA ARG A 975 -32.68 -20.17 -43.77
C ARG A 975 -31.58 -21.22 -43.96
N GLN A 976 -30.97 -21.69 -42.87
CA GLN A 976 -29.99 -22.79 -42.89
C GLN A 976 -30.59 -24.11 -43.38
N LYS A 977 -31.84 -24.43 -42.99
CA LYS A 977 -32.53 -25.62 -43.50
C LYS A 977 -32.85 -25.51 -45.00
N GLU A 978 -33.27 -24.34 -45.48
CA GLU A 978 -33.56 -24.09 -46.89
C GLU A 978 -32.31 -24.16 -47.76
N THR A 979 -31.23 -23.50 -47.34
CA THR A 979 -29.92 -23.60 -47.99
C THR A 979 -29.39 -25.04 -48.00
N ARG A 980 -29.56 -25.81 -46.91
CA ARG A 980 -29.24 -27.25 -46.90
C ARG A 980 -30.09 -28.07 -47.88
N LYS A 981 -31.39 -27.77 -47.98
CA LYS A 981 -32.29 -28.40 -48.97
C LYS A 981 -31.85 -28.07 -50.40
N GLN A 982 -31.48 -26.83 -50.67
CA GLN A 982 -30.99 -26.39 -51.98
C GLN A 982 -29.67 -27.07 -52.33
N LYS A 983 -28.67 -27.03 -51.44
CA LYS A 983 -27.39 -27.75 -51.61
C LYS A 983 -27.59 -29.25 -51.87
N SER A 984 -28.59 -29.87 -51.24
CA SER A 984 -28.94 -31.29 -51.46
C SER A 984 -29.54 -31.52 -52.85
N LYS A 985 -30.47 -30.66 -53.30
CA LYS A 985 -31.04 -30.69 -54.66
C LYS A 985 -29.96 -30.50 -55.73
N ASP A 986 -29.11 -29.48 -55.57
CA ASP A 986 -28.00 -29.20 -56.48
C ASP A 986 -26.97 -30.35 -56.50
N LYS A 987 -26.77 -31.05 -55.38
CA LYS A 987 -25.92 -32.26 -55.32
C LYS A 987 -26.55 -33.41 -56.10
N LEU A 988 -27.87 -33.58 -56.01
CA LEU A 988 -28.62 -34.63 -56.71
C LEU A 988 -28.64 -34.39 -58.23
N GLU A 989 -28.82 -33.14 -58.67
CA GLU A 989 -28.68 -32.75 -60.09
C GLU A 989 -27.26 -32.98 -60.59
N ARG A 990 -26.24 -32.57 -59.82
CA ARG A 990 -24.83 -32.86 -60.15
C ARG A 990 -24.55 -34.35 -60.28
N MET A 991 -25.19 -35.20 -59.48
CA MET A 991 -25.06 -36.66 -59.59
C MET A 991 -25.77 -37.21 -60.84
N ARG A 992 -26.93 -36.67 -61.22
CA ARG A 992 -27.66 -37.05 -62.44
C ARG A 992 -26.89 -36.70 -63.72
N HIS A 993 -26.14 -35.59 -63.72
CA HIS A 993 -25.33 -35.16 -64.85
C HIS A 993 -23.88 -35.67 -64.83
N LYS A 994 -23.50 -36.51 -63.85
CA LYS A 994 -22.12 -37.00 -63.70
C LYS A 994 -21.83 -38.15 -64.67
N HIS A 995 -20.97 -37.93 -65.67
CA HIS A 995 -20.37 -39.02 -66.45
C HIS A 995 -19.45 -39.86 -65.56
N ARG A 996 -19.59 -41.20 -65.59
CA ARG A 996 -18.75 -42.12 -64.81
C ARG A 996 -17.31 -42.09 -65.30
N GLN A 997 -16.40 -41.55 -64.50
CA GLN A 997 -14.95 -41.57 -64.74
C GLN A 997 -14.43 -43.01 -64.58
N LYS A 998 -13.71 -43.57 -65.57
CA LYS A 998 -13.09 -44.89 -65.47
C LYS A 998 -11.98 -44.86 -64.40
N ALA A 999 -11.96 -45.86 -63.52
CA ALA A 999 -10.95 -46.01 -62.48
C ALA A 999 -9.55 -46.25 -63.09
N LEU A 1000 -8.54 -45.53 -62.60
CA LEU A 1000 -7.13 -45.76 -62.96
C LEU A 1000 -6.60 -47.03 -62.25
N GLY A 1001 -5.73 -47.78 -62.95
CA GLY A 1001 -5.43 -49.20 -62.74
C GLY A 1001 -4.93 -49.64 -61.35
N LYS A 1002 -5.07 -50.94 -61.09
CA LYS A 1002 -4.68 -51.61 -59.83
C LYS A 1002 -3.15 -51.65 -59.69
N TYR A 1003 -2.65 -51.16 -58.55
CA TYR A 1003 -1.27 -51.31 -58.11
C TYR A 1003 -0.96 -52.78 -57.79
N VAL A 1004 0.08 -53.34 -58.42
CA VAL A 1004 0.61 -54.70 -58.18
C VAL A 1004 1.80 -54.57 -57.23
N LYS A 1005 1.72 -55.22 -56.05
CA LYS A 1005 2.81 -55.28 -55.05
C LYS A 1005 3.97 -56.14 -55.58
N PRO A 1006 5.26 -55.76 -55.40
CA PRO A 1006 6.38 -56.66 -55.64
C PRO A 1006 6.44 -57.78 -54.58
N LEU A 1007 6.92 -58.97 -54.98
CA LEU A 1007 7.12 -60.13 -54.10
C LEU A 1007 8.27 -59.88 -53.11
N PRO A 1008 8.16 -60.34 -51.85
CA PRO A 1008 9.21 -60.21 -50.84
C PRO A 1008 10.34 -61.23 -51.06
N GLU A 1009 11.58 -60.78 -50.82
CA GLU A 1009 12.80 -61.60 -50.85
C GLU A 1009 12.84 -62.59 -49.67
N ASP A 1010 13.19 -63.84 -49.98
CA ASP A 1010 13.35 -64.94 -49.04
C ASP A 1010 14.63 -64.80 -48.20
N THR A 1011 14.50 -64.90 -46.88
CA THR A 1011 15.58 -65.39 -46.02
C THR A 1011 14.99 -66.16 -44.84
N GLU A 1012 15.04 -67.49 -44.92
CA GLU A 1012 15.26 -68.35 -43.77
C GLU A 1012 16.69 -68.91 -43.84
N ILE A 1013 17.49 -68.48 -42.86
CA ILE A 1013 18.69 -69.04 -42.21
C ILE A 1013 19.76 -67.97 -42.02
#